data_AF-H2YCU3-F1
#
_entry.id   AF-H2YCU3-F1
#
_cell.length_a   1.000
_cell.length_b   1.000
_cell.length_c   1.000
_cell.angle_alpha   90.00
_cell.angle_beta   90.00
_cell.angle_gamma   90.00
#
_symmetry.space_group_name_H-M   'P 1'
#
loop_
_entity.id
_entity.type
_entity.pdbx_description
1 polymer ?
#
loop_
_entity_poly.entity_id
_entity_poly.type
_entity_poly.pdbx_seq_one_letter_code
_entity_poly.pdbx_strand_id
1 'polypeptide(L)'
;LSVEGLQLKTVDCDWLRAENTSAHHTTEYASKYLVLRRAQTFAVKMKFQRKFHKQADRVVLELSLGTSSQLLNETKVRCPLVQSIDPNKWCMVITEEDEETFLVSMSINIPPKALVGKYKAVVEFSSELQSGESVTTRDNEPDVAILFNPWSKTDAVYMESDEERNEFVTNDLGIVYRGSKTRISGKKWNFGQFEEHILDCALLLLEKDKRAKEKPYKWVQKRGDPVWVSRSISAMVNAQDDDGVLVGNWSGDYSGGVSPTKWNGSVEILQQYFNTGKPVSFGQCWVFSGLVTTVLRSLGIPTRSVTNFASAHDTEGSMTIDSYVDESGEEIELGGDSVWNFHVWNECWMKRSDLPAGYDGWQAVDATPQEVSLGLYQTGPAPLTAIKNGNIGWEVYLGFETGFVFAEVNSDRANWIVRQEEDGSYAIASMSLKSVGKFISTKAVGTDDRLDVTNLYKYTEDSEEERAAFKKAYAFGSLPEYQAGFLSVEEEGKDFSTTPSVRNGDSFTVVITTQNDSSEKATVDISAVLHSTLYTGEKRRFIKRQRFSSVPVEANSTVSRDFNVLFSDYNGKLVDLNSMRLCAVVKVQETSKMFADSYEFRLDNKDAIDIQVEDKLQINKEYNVTVNFSNPLPTRLTGVVVTLEGPGLSEPLTRKLNRNIVAGGTAQFSFPIQPKKLGKKSILVDVDAKQVKDLKNFHEVEIVN
;
A
#
# COMPACT_ATOMS: atom_id res chain seq x y z
N LEU A 1 45.73 26.26 -38.82
CA LEU A 1 45.73 25.85 -37.40
C LEU A 1 46.20 24.41 -37.35
N SER A 2 47.10 24.03 -36.44
CA SER A 2 47.48 22.63 -36.23
C SER A 2 46.24 21.78 -35.95
N VAL A 3 46.29 20.48 -36.24
CA VAL A 3 45.17 19.53 -36.04
C VAL A 3 44.62 19.57 -34.60
N GLU A 4 45.44 19.95 -33.62
CA GLU A 4 45.05 20.14 -32.21
C GLU A 4 44.16 21.38 -31.94
N GLY A 5 44.17 22.40 -32.81
CA GLY A 5 43.34 23.61 -32.67
C GLY A 5 41.93 23.50 -33.29
N LEU A 6 41.59 22.35 -33.87
CA LEU A 6 40.34 22.13 -34.62
C LEU A 6 39.37 21.15 -33.94
N GLN A 7 39.85 20.37 -32.97
CA GLN A 7 39.03 19.40 -32.23
C GLN A 7 38.13 20.14 -31.23
N LEU A 8 36.81 20.12 -31.44
CA LEU A 8 35.86 20.66 -30.46
C LEU A 8 35.85 19.75 -29.23
N LYS A 9 36.33 20.27 -28.10
CA LYS A 9 36.16 19.65 -26.78
C LYS A 9 35.45 20.63 -25.86
N THR A 10 34.69 20.09 -24.92
CA THR A 10 34.22 20.91 -23.79
C THR A 10 35.35 21.10 -22.79
N VAL A 11 35.39 22.29 -22.20
CA VAL A 11 36.22 22.64 -21.06
C VAL A 11 35.47 22.34 -19.77
N ASP A 12 34.14 22.50 -19.81
CA ASP A 12 33.23 22.29 -18.69
C ASP A 12 31.81 22.02 -19.22
N CYS A 13 31.05 21.21 -18.48
CA CYS A 13 29.67 20.83 -18.80
C CYS A 13 28.84 20.88 -17.51
N ASP A 14 28.11 21.99 -17.34
CA ASP A 14 27.24 22.20 -16.19
C ASP A 14 25.83 21.71 -16.50
N TRP A 15 25.41 20.67 -15.77
CA TRP A 15 24.10 20.04 -15.86
C TRP A 15 23.01 20.76 -15.07
N LEU A 16 23.29 21.95 -14.51
CA LEU A 16 22.33 22.83 -13.84
C LEU A 16 21.43 22.08 -12.86
N ARG A 17 22.07 21.28 -12.00
CA ARG A 17 21.35 20.31 -11.15
C ARG A 17 20.26 20.99 -10.34
N ALA A 18 20.57 22.10 -9.67
CA ALA A 18 19.64 22.75 -8.77
C ALA A 18 18.39 23.28 -9.51
N GLU A 19 18.60 23.92 -10.66
CA GLU A 19 17.55 24.46 -11.51
C GLU A 19 16.70 23.34 -12.10
N ASN A 20 17.34 22.31 -12.65
CA ASN A 20 16.64 21.19 -13.27
C ASN A 20 15.85 20.39 -12.24
N THR A 21 16.42 20.04 -11.09
CA THR A 21 15.67 19.28 -10.07
C THR A 21 14.53 20.09 -9.48
N SER A 22 14.69 21.42 -9.36
CA SER A 22 13.60 22.29 -8.95
C SER A 22 12.47 22.31 -9.99
N ALA A 23 12.81 22.47 -11.28
CA ALA A 23 11.84 22.52 -12.36
C ALA A 23 11.11 21.18 -12.58
N HIS A 24 11.78 20.06 -12.30
CA HIS A 24 11.24 18.71 -12.45
C HIS A 24 10.59 18.15 -11.17
N HIS A 25 10.50 18.92 -10.08
CA HIS A 25 9.95 18.46 -8.80
C HIS A 25 10.69 17.20 -8.27
N THR A 26 12.02 17.26 -8.26
CA THR A 26 12.92 16.16 -7.87
C THR A 26 14.06 16.61 -6.93
N THR A 27 14.01 17.83 -6.39
CA THR A 27 15.03 18.35 -5.46
C THR A 27 15.14 17.52 -4.17
N GLU A 28 14.05 16.89 -3.73
CA GLU A 28 14.04 16.16 -2.45
C GLU A 28 14.77 14.82 -2.48
N TYR A 29 14.98 14.22 -3.66
CA TYR A 29 15.63 12.92 -3.77
C TYR A 29 17.07 12.97 -3.25
N ALA A 30 17.36 12.19 -2.22
CA ALA A 30 18.72 11.92 -1.75
C ALA A 30 19.45 10.98 -2.75
N SER A 31 19.80 11.52 -3.92
CA SER A 31 20.41 10.75 -5.01
C SER A 31 21.64 11.44 -5.60
N LYS A 32 22.62 10.61 -5.98
CA LYS A 32 23.80 11.03 -6.73
C LYS A 32 23.49 11.29 -8.20
N TYR A 33 22.35 10.83 -8.72
CA TYR A 33 21.94 11.04 -10.11
C TYR A 33 21.32 12.43 -10.31
N LEU A 34 21.38 12.96 -11.52
CA LEU A 34 20.45 14.03 -11.91
C LEU A 34 19.08 13.37 -12.13
N VAL A 35 18.11 13.66 -11.26
CA VAL A 35 16.78 13.05 -11.34
C VAL A 35 15.85 13.99 -12.12
N LEU A 36 15.32 13.50 -13.23
CA LEU A 36 14.44 14.23 -14.14
C LEU A 36 13.15 13.45 -14.37
N ARG A 37 12.14 14.14 -14.90
CA ARG A 37 10.86 13.55 -15.32
C ARG A 37 10.72 13.64 -16.82
N ARG A 38 10.16 12.60 -17.44
CA ARG A 38 9.88 12.60 -18.89
C ARG A 38 8.85 13.65 -19.29
N ALA A 39 8.59 13.81 -20.59
CA ALA A 39 7.63 14.80 -21.11
C ALA A 39 7.94 16.26 -20.73
N GLN A 40 9.21 16.58 -20.45
CA GLN A 40 9.68 17.88 -20.00
C GLN A 40 11.14 18.08 -20.42
N THR A 41 11.51 19.32 -20.72
CA THR A 41 12.87 19.69 -21.10
C THR A 41 13.75 19.99 -19.89
N PHE A 42 15.05 19.70 -19.99
CA PHE A 42 16.06 20.11 -19.01
C PHE A 42 17.20 20.89 -19.68
N ALA A 43 17.89 21.74 -18.92
CA ALA A 43 18.92 22.63 -19.42
C ALA A 43 20.33 22.13 -19.12
N VAL A 44 21.28 22.37 -20.02
CA VAL A 44 22.72 22.10 -19.84
C VAL A 44 23.50 23.29 -20.39
N LYS A 45 24.61 23.66 -19.75
CA LYS A 45 25.54 24.68 -20.24
C LYS A 45 26.88 24.05 -20.56
N MET A 46 27.34 24.21 -21.79
CA MET A 46 28.61 23.66 -22.25
C MET A 46 29.56 24.80 -22.58
N LYS A 47 30.74 24.81 -21.96
CA LYS A 47 31.81 25.74 -22.30
C LYS A 47 32.78 25.08 -23.26
N PHE A 48 32.95 25.64 -24.45
CA PHE A 48 33.85 25.11 -25.46
C PHE A 48 35.23 25.75 -25.41
N GLN A 49 36.23 25.07 -25.97
CA GLN A 49 37.58 25.60 -26.13
C GLN A 49 37.68 26.75 -27.16
N ARG A 50 36.68 26.84 -28.05
CA ARG A 50 36.56 27.87 -29.09
C ARG A 50 35.09 28.15 -29.38
N LYS A 51 34.83 29.20 -30.16
CA LYS A 51 33.49 29.51 -30.69
C LYS A 51 32.87 28.28 -31.37
N PHE A 52 31.61 28.01 -31.04
CA PHE A 52 30.81 26.95 -31.65
C PHE A 52 30.35 27.36 -33.06
N HIS A 53 30.61 26.53 -34.06
CA HIS A 53 30.25 26.79 -35.45
C HIS A 53 29.15 25.84 -35.92
N LYS A 54 27.88 26.26 -35.86
CA LYS A 54 26.70 25.44 -36.19
C LYS A 54 26.75 24.67 -37.52
N GLN A 55 27.53 25.15 -38.50
CA GLN A 55 27.67 24.52 -39.80
C GLN A 55 28.66 23.35 -39.78
N ALA A 56 29.77 23.48 -39.03
CA ALA A 56 30.88 22.54 -39.00
C ALA A 56 30.92 21.67 -37.74
N ASP A 57 30.26 22.11 -36.67
CA ASP A 57 30.24 21.44 -35.37
C ASP A 57 28.90 20.73 -35.12
N ARG A 58 29.00 19.59 -34.44
CA ARG A 58 27.86 18.78 -33.99
C ARG A 58 28.07 18.41 -32.53
N VAL A 59 26.97 18.45 -31.79
CA VAL A 59 26.87 17.95 -30.42
C VAL A 59 25.72 16.97 -30.39
N VAL A 60 25.94 15.82 -29.78
CA VAL A 60 24.92 14.79 -29.58
C VAL A 60 25.04 14.28 -28.15
N LEU A 61 23.96 14.39 -27.38
CA LEU A 61 23.85 13.70 -26.11
C LEU A 61 23.40 12.27 -26.38
N GLU A 62 24.13 11.30 -25.85
CA GLU A 62 23.82 9.88 -25.90
C GLU A 62 23.49 9.40 -24.49
N LEU A 63 22.30 8.84 -24.31
CA LEU A 63 21.85 8.26 -23.04
C LEU A 63 21.66 6.75 -23.21
N SER A 64 22.24 5.96 -22.32
CA SER A 64 22.20 4.49 -22.39
C SER A 64 21.65 3.88 -21.10
N LEU A 65 20.54 3.16 -21.21
CA LEU A 65 19.85 2.42 -20.15
C LEU A 65 20.33 0.96 -20.12
N GLY A 66 20.76 0.49 -18.95
CA GLY A 66 21.23 -0.89 -18.75
C GLY A 66 22.59 -1.20 -19.40
N THR A 67 23.01 -2.46 -19.32
CA THR A 67 24.35 -2.91 -19.76
C THR A 67 24.44 -3.28 -21.24
N SER A 68 23.32 -3.55 -21.91
CA SER A 68 23.24 -3.98 -23.31
C SER A 68 22.37 -3.02 -24.14
N SER A 69 22.71 -1.73 -24.10
CA SER A 69 21.90 -0.67 -24.71
C SER A 69 21.94 -0.69 -26.25
N GLN A 70 20.79 -0.64 -26.91
CA GLN A 70 20.65 -0.62 -28.37
C GLN A 70 19.67 0.48 -28.83
N LEU A 71 19.84 0.97 -30.05
CA LEU A 71 18.91 1.96 -30.63
C LEU A 71 17.55 1.35 -30.93
N LEU A 72 17.53 0.10 -31.42
CA LEU A 72 16.30 -0.59 -31.86
C LEU A 72 15.25 -0.76 -30.76
N ASN A 73 15.69 -0.89 -29.51
CA ASN A 73 14.81 -1.07 -28.36
C ASN A 73 14.69 0.18 -27.49
N GLU A 74 15.17 1.33 -27.98
CA GLU A 74 15.11 2.64 -27.29
C GLU A 74 15.84 2.68 -25.94
N THR A 75 16.69 1.68 -25.63
CA THR A 75 17.55 1.70 -24.44
C THR A 75 18.82 2.51 -24.67
N LYS A 76 19.18 2.75 -25.92
CA LYS A 76 20.16 3.75 -26.31
C LYS A 76 19.42 4.85 -27.06
N VAL A 77 19.48 6.08 -26.57
CA VAL A 77 18.85 7.23 -27.22
C VAL A 77 19.90 8.28 -27.51
N ARG A 78 19.76 8.94 -28.66
CA ARG A 78 20.63 10.03 -29.09
C ARG A 78 19.77 11.27 -29.27
N CYS A 79 20.19 12.38 -28.69
CA CYS A 79 19.53 13.67 -28.77
C CYS A 79 20.36 14.54 -29.72
N PRO A 80 20.04 14.59 -31.02
CA PRO A 80 20.74 15.47 -31.95
C PRO A 80 20.34 16.92 -31.75
N LEU A 81 21.24 17.84 -32.11
CA LEU A 81 20.94 19.26 -32.21
C LEU A 81 19.98 19.54 -33.38
N VAL A 82 18.84 20.17 -33.09
CA VAL A 82 17.79 20.53 -34.05
C VAL A 82 17.48 22.03 -33.98
N GLN A 83 16.70 22.53 -34.95
CA GLN A 83 16.29 23.95 -35.00
C GLN A 83 15.15 24.27 -34.03
N SER A 84 14.25 23.32 -33.80
CA SER A 84 13.10 23.47 -32.89
C SER A 84 12.79 22.13 -32.23
N ILE A 85 12.25 22.18 -31.00
CA ILE A 85 11.93 20.98 -30.23
C ILE A 85 10.73 20.26 -30.86
N ASP A 86 10.90 18.97 -31.16
CA ASP A 86 9.79 18.03 -31.37
C ASP A 86 9.45 17.39 -30.02
N PRO A 87 8.29 17.68 -29.42
CA PRO A 87 7.96 17.21 -28.07
C PRO A 87 7.91 15.68 -27.97
N ASN A 88 7.72 14.97 -29.09
CA ASN A 88 7.63 13.52 -29.11
C ASN A 88 8.97 12.82 -29.34
N LYS A 89 10.07 13.56 -29.49
CA LYS A 89 11.39 12.99 -29.77
C LYS A 89 12.47 13.50 -28.83
N TRP A 90 13.44 12.63 -28.59
CA TRP A 90 14.74 13.01 -28.03
C TRP A 90 15.44 13.97 -28.99
N CYS A 91 15.62 15.21 -28.55
CA CYS A 91 16.32 16.25 -29.32
C CYS A 91 16.86 17.32 -28.39
N MET A 92 17.81 18.12 -28.87
CA MET A 92 18.31 19.30 -28.15
C MET A 92 18.27 20.53 -29.04
N VAL A 93 18.10 21.70 -28.45
CA VAL A 93 18.17 23.01 -29.13
C VAL A 93 19.12 23.92 -28.38
N ILE A 94 19.79 24.80 -29.11
CA ILE A 94 20.57 25.89 -28.50
C ILE A 94 19.59 26.99 -28.09
N THR A 95 19.65 27.40 -26.83
CA THR A 95 18.81 28.47 -26.27
C THR A 95 19.57 29.80 -26.18
N GLU A 96 20.88 29.74 -25.96
CA GLU A 96 21.73 30.94 -25.81
C GLU A 96 23.17 30.61 -26.21
N GLU A 97 23.86 31.59 -26.81
CA GLU A 97 25.27 31.51 -27.17
C GLU A 97 25.98 32.78 -26.73
N ASP A 98 27.03 32.64 -25.93
CA ASP A 98 27.95 33.71 -25.57
C ASP A 98 29.25 33.52 -26.37
N GLU A 99 29.45 34.40 -27.35
CA GLU A 99 30.62 34.34 -28.23
C GLU A 99 31.92 34.76 -27.53
N GLU A 100 31.86 35.55 -26.46
CA GLU A 100 33.05 36.02 -25.73
C GLU A 100 33.57 34.93 -24.79
N THR A 101 32.67 34.22 -24.12
CA THR A 101 33.03 33.17 -23.16
C THR A 101 33.03 31.76 -23.75
N PHE A 102 32.61 31.62 -25.02
CA PHE A 102 32.39 30.35 -25.73
C PHE A 102 31.43 29.40 -25.00
N LEU A 103 30.48 29.98 -24.25
CA LEU A 103 29.47 29.25 -23.51
C LEU A 103 28.21 29.07 -24.38
N VAL A 104 27.67 27.86 -24.40
CA VAL A 104 26.44 27.54 -25.12
C VAL A 104 25.46 26.89 -24.15
N SER A 105 24.30 27.52 -23.99
CA SER A 105 23.17 26.96 -23.24
C SER A 105 22.31 26.14 -24.19
N MET A 106 21.96 24.92 -23.77
CA MET A 106 21.13 24.01 -24.53
C MET A 106 19.93 23.55 -23.69
N SER A 107 18.82 23.28 -24.37
CA SER A 107 17.64 22.64 -23.80
C SER A 107 17.41 21.30 -24.48
N ILE A 108 17.30 20.24 -23.68
CA ILE A 108 17.15 18.85 -24.14
C ILE A 108 15.73 18.39 -23.83
N ASN A 109 15.01 17.88 -24.83
CA ASN A 109 13.66 17.36 -24.68
C ASN A 109 13.66 15.87 -24.32
N ILE A 110 12.91 15.52 -23.27
CA ILE A 110 12.59 14.14 -22.91
C ILE A 110 11.16 13.82 -23.41
N PRO A 111 10.97 12.88 -24.35
CA PRO A 111 9.65 12.58 -24.89
C PRO A 111 8.73 11.88 -23.86
N PRO A 112 7.39 11.98 -23.99
CA PRO A 112 6.46 11.43 -23.00
C PRO A 112 6.48 9.91 -22.85
N LYS A 113 7.00 9.18 -23.84
CA LYS A 113 7.13 7.72 -23.81
C LYS A 113 8.53 7.23 -23.43
N ALA A 114 9.43 8.14 -23.01
CA ALA A 114 10.76 7.76 -22.55
C ALA A 114 10.67 6.67 -21.46
N LEU A 115 11.59 5.71 -21.53
CA LEU A 115 11.66 4.61 -20.57
C LEU A 115 12.10 5.15 -19.20
N VAL A 116 11.52 4.64 -18.13
CA VAL A 116 11.94 4.97 -16.77
C VAL A 116 13.15 4.14 -16.39
N GLY A 117 14.18 4.78 -15.83
CA GLY A 117 15.44 4.11 -15.55
C GLY A 117 16.61 5.02 -15.25
N LYS A 118 17.73 4.39 -14.88
CA LYS A 118 19.04 5.04 -14.79
C LYS A 118 19.78 4.96 -16.12
N TYR A 119 20.15 6.12 -16.65
CA TYR A 119 20.87 6.29 -17.89
C TYR A 119 22.30 6.74 -17.63
N LYS A 120 23.24 6.11 -18.33
CA LYS A 120 24.59 6.64 -18.50
C LYS A 120 24.57 7.72 -19.57
N ALA A 121 25.09 8.89 -19.25
CA ALA A 121 25.18 10.02 -20.17
C ALA A 121 26.58 10.15 -20.77
N VAL A 122 26.62 10.33 -22.08
CA VAL A 122 27.85 10.62 -22.85
C VAL A 122 27.53 11.74 -23.81
N VAL A 123 28.36 12.78 -23.85
CA VAL A 123 28.26 13.81 -24.89
C VAL A 123 29.29 13.52 -25.96
N GLU A 124 28.83 13.42 -27.20
CA GLU A 124 29.64 13.25 -28.39
C GLU A 124 29.76 14.58 -29.13
N PHE A 125 30.99 15.00 -29.38
CA PHE A 125 31.31 16.20 -30.14
C PHE A 125 31.96 15.77 -31.45
N SER A 126 31.50 16.33 -32.57
CA SER A 126 32.20 16.16 -33.84
C SER A 126 32.37 17.47 -34.58
N SER A 127 33.56 17.64 -35.16
CA SER A 127 33.91 18.79 -35.99
C SER A 127 34.36 18.33 -37.36
N GLU A 128 33.78 18.90 -38.40
CA GLU A 128 34.20 18.71 -39.78
C GLU A 128 35.42 19.59 -40.08
N LEU A 129 36.52 18.96 -40.49
CA LEU A 129 37.74 19.64 -40.88
C LEU A 129 37.61 20.16 -42.32
N GLN A 130 38.44 21.15 -42.67
CA GLN A 130 38.54 21.65 -44.04
C GLN A 130 38.99 20.57 -45.06
N SER A 131 39.61 19.49 -44.58
CA SER A 131 39.96 18.32 -45.39
C SER A 131 38.77 17.41 -45.74
N GLY A 132 37.59 17.64 -45.14
CA GLY A 132 36.41 16.79 -45.23
C GLY A 132 36.40 15.60 -44.26
N GLU A 133 37.45 15.43 -43.46
CA GLU A 133 37.48 14.44 -42.37
C GLU A 133 36.76 14.98 -41.13
N SER A 134 36.11 14.11 -40.37
CA SER A 134 35.49 14.47 -39.09
C SER A 134 36.30 13.94 -37.92
N VAL A 135 36.53 14.78 -36.91
CA VAL A 135 37.13 14.38 -35.64
C VAL A 135 36.04 14.30 -34.59
N THR A 136 35.97 13.18 -33.86
CA THR A 136 34.96 12.96 -32.82
C THR A 136 35.62 12.77 -31.46
N THR A 137 35.07 13.40 -30.42
CA THR A 137 35.42 13.16 -29.01
C THR A 137 34.18 12.80 -28.21
N ARG A 138 34.38 12.11 -27.09
CA ARG A 138 33.31 11.68 -26.20
C ARG A 138 33.70 11.93 -24.76
N ASP A 139 32.81 12.59 -24.03
CA ASP A 139 32.99 12.89 -22.62
C ASP A 139 31.91 12.16 -21.82
N ASN A 140 32.32 11.49 -20.72
CA ASN A 140 31.39 10.84 -19.81
C ASN A 140 30.81 11.89 -18.87
N GLU A 141 29.51 11.83 -18.67
CA GLU A 141 28.76 12.80 -17.89
C GLU A 141 28.06 12.14 -16.69
N PRO A 142 27.54 12.92 -15.72
CA PRO A 142 26.81 12.36 -14.59
C PRO A 142 25.64 11.47 -15.03
N ASP A 143 25.44 10.34 -14.33
CA ASP A 143 24.30 9.47 -14.54
C ASP A 143 22.97 10.23 -14.32
N VAL A 144 21.98 9.96 -15.16
CA VAL A 144 20.66 10.61 -15.16
C VAL A 144 19.59 9.58 -14.85
N ALA A 145 18.69 9.86 -13.91
CA ALA A 145 17.50 9.06 -13.67
C ALA A 145 16.29 9.74 -14.31
N ILE A 146 15.55 9.03 -15.16
CA ILE A 146 14.33 9.54 -15.79
C ILE A 146 13.12 8.82 -15.21
N LEU A 147 12.16 9.60 -14.72
CA LEU A 147 10.96 9.15 -14.02
C LEU A 147 9.68 9.48 -14.80
N PHE A 148 8.55 8.95 -14.34
CA PHE A 148 7.23 9.35 -14.81
C PHE A 148 6.92 10.82 -14.42
N ASN A 149 6.07 11.48 -15.21
CA ASN A 149 5.75 12.89 -15.02
C ASN A 149 4.25 13.17 -14.80
N PRO A 150 3.80 13.22 -13.54
CA PRO A 150 2.39 13.53 -13.23
C PRO A 150 2.03 15.01 -13.44
N TRP A 151 2.99 15.90 -13.70
CA TRP A 151 2.74 17.32 -14.04
C TRP A 151 2.50 17.55 -15.54
N SER A 152 2.81 16.58 -16.41
CA SER A 152 2.71 16.76 -17.85
C SER A 152 1.46 16.12 -18.45
N LYS A 153 0.59 16.91 -19.08
CA LYS A 153 -0.67 16.45 -19.72
C LYS A 153 -0.49 15.35 -20.77
N THR A 154 0.71 15.26 -21.34
CA THR A 154 1.06 14.27 -22.36
C THR A 154 1.56 12.95 -21.77
N ASP A 155 1.85 12.89 -20.47
CA ASP A 155 2.19 11.66 -19.77
C ASP A 155 0.92 10.82 -19.49
N ALA A 156 1.10 9.51 -19.39
CA ALA A 156 0.07 8.56 -18.99
C ALA A 156 -0.31 8.68 -17.51
N VAL A 157 0.54 9.26 -16.66
CA VAL A 157 0.26 9.43 -15.22
C VAL A 157 -0.13 10.86 -14.84
N TYR A 158 -0.50 11.69 -15.81
CA TYR A 158 -0.91 13.08 -15.55
C TYR A 158 -2.05 13.15 -14.54
N MET A 159 -1.85 13.92 -13.49
CA MET A 159 -2.83 14.19 -12.45
C MET A 159 -3.01 15.69 -12.37
N GLU A 160 -4.21 16.22 -12.57
CA GLU A 160 -4.42 17.66 -12.81
C GLU A 160 -4.29 18.54 -11.55
N SER A 161 -4.71 18.06 -10.40
CA SER A 161 -4.69 18.83 -9.15
C SER A 161 -3.29 18.90 -8.53
N ASP A 162 -2.82 20.10 -8.20
CA ASP A 162 -1.59 20.30 -7.42
C ASP A 162 -1.65 19.64 -6.04
N GLU A 163 -2.81 19.71 -5.38
CA GLU A 163 -3.01 19.13 -4.05
C GLU A 163 -2.93 17.61 -4.10
N GLU A 164 -3.51 16.99 -5.12
CA GLU A 164 -3.42 15.54 -5.34
C GLU A 164 -2.00 15.10 -5.73
N ARG A 165 -1.31 15.87 -6.59
CA ARG A 165 0.12 15.60 -6.90
C ARG A 165 0.97 15.67 -5.64
N ASN A 166 0.71 16.65 -4.78
CA ASN A 166 1.39 16.76 -3.50
C ASN A 166 1.11 15.56 -2.60
N GLU A 167 -0.14 15.13 -2.45
CA GLU A 167 -0.50 14.00 -1.60
C GLU A 167 -0.02 12.64 -2.14
N PHE A 168 -0.14 12.42 -3.45
CA PHE A 168 0.03 11.09 -4.06
C PHE A 168 1.39 10.87 -4.70
N VAL A 169 2.26 11.90 -4.78
CA VAL A 169 3.62 11.81 -5.33
C VAL A 169 4.67 12.30 -4.34
N THR A 170 4.52 13.52 -3.80
CA THR A 170 5.58 14.15 -2.99
C THR A 170 5.43 13.98 -1.48
N ASN A 171 4.24 13.70 -0.96
CA ASN A 171 4.07 13.45 0.46
C ASN A 171 4.78 12.14 0.85
N ASP A 172 5.77 12.23 1.74
CA ASP A 172 6.62 11.12 2.19
C ASP A 172 6.09 10.42 3.46
N LEU A 173 4.93 10.86 3.94
CA LEU A 173 4.23 10.33 5.10
C LEU A 173 2.78 10.03 4.75
N GLY A 174 2.28 8.87 5.18
CA GLY A 174 0.91 8.45 4.94
C GLY A 174 0.21 7.94 6.19
N ILE A 175 -1.03 7.50 6.00
CA ILE A 175 -1.81 6.78 7.00
C ILE A 175 -2.33 5.50 6.35
N VAL A 176 -2.06 4.37 6.99
CA VAL A 176 -2.70 3.09 6.67
C VAL A 176 -3.76 2.79 7.71
N TYR A 177 -5.00 2.56 7.27
CA TYR A 177 -6.08 2.24 8.17
C TYR A 177 -6.05 0.75 8.53
N ARG A 178 -6.33 0.45 9.80
CA ARG A 178 -6.37 -0.90 10.37
C ARG A 178 -7.53 -1.01 11.36
N GLY A 179 -7.85 -2.21 11.82
CA GLY A 179 -8.86 -2.45 12.85
C GLY A 179 -10.02 -3.26 12.31
N SER A 180 -11.24 -2.81 12.53
CA SER A 180 -12.46 -3.45 12.00
C SER A 180 -13.40 -2.38 11.45
N LYS A 181 -14.44 -2.82 10.71
CA LYS A 181 -15.49 -1.94 10.19
C LYS A 181 -16.18 -1.09 11.27
N THR A 182 -16.19 -1.56 12.52
CA THR A 182 -16.81 -0.89 13.67
C THR A 182 -15.84 0.01 14.44
N ARG A 183 -14.52 -0.17 14.25
CA ARG A 183 -13.47 0.58 14.95
C ARG A 183 -12.24 0.77 14.06
N ILE A 184 -12.34 1.74 13.16
CA ILE A 184 -11.28 2.10 12.23
C ILE A 184 -10.22 2.94 12.95
N SER A 185 -8.94 2.62 12.74
CA SER A 185 -7.82 3.37 13.27
C SER A 185 -6.75 3.57 12.21
N GLY A 186 -6.38 4.82 11.97
CA GLY A 186 -5.18 5.14 11.20
C GLY A 186 -3.90 4.76 11.95
N LYS A 187 -2.89 4.27 11.22
CA LYS A 187 -1.49 4.16 11.63
C LYS A 187 -0.68 5.02 10.66
N LYS A 188 0.06 6.00 11.17
CA LYS A 188 1.01 6.75 10.33
C LYS A 188 2.08 5.80 9.78
N TRP A 189 2.48 6.03 8.54
CA TRP A 189 3.46 5.21 7.83
C TRP A 189 4.48 6.11 7.14
N ASN A 190 5.75 5.91 7.45
CA ASN A 190 6.85 6.58 6.76
C ASN A 190 7.09 5.92 5.41
N PHE A 191 6.62 6.53 4.31
CA PHE A 191 6.96 6.06 2.96
C PHE A 191 8.42 6.39 2.66
N GLY A 192 8.82 7.64 2.84
CA GLY A 192 10.22 8.05 2.71
C GLY A 192 10.82 7.84 1.32
N GLN A 193 10.03 8.01 0.25
CA GLN A 193 10.45 7.75 -1.14
C GLN A 193 11.67 8.55 -1.62
N PHE A 194 12.03 9.61 -0.88
CA PHE A 194 13.16 10.48 -1.17
C PHE A 194 14.41 10.20 -0.33
N GLU A 195 14.35 9.25 0.61
CA GLU A 195 15.50 8.86 1.41
C GLU A 195 16.57 8.12 0.59
N GLU A 196 17.79 8.06 1.13
CA GLU A 196 18.92 7.43 0.45
C GLU A 196 18.63 5.97 0.06
N HIS A 197 19.07 5.58 -1.13
CA HIS A 197 18.91 4.25 -1.72
C HIS A 197 17.48 3.81 -2.08
N ILE A 198 16.44 4.62 -1.79
CA ILE A 198 15.06 4.23 -2.11
C ILE A 198 14.81 4.24 -3.62
N LEU A 199 15.21 5.31 -4.32
CA LEU A 199 15.12 5.37 -5.78
C LEU A 199 16.01 4.30 -6.43
N ASP A 200 17.22 4.07 -5.92
CA ASP A 200 18.11 3.01 -6.41
C ASP A 200 17.47 1.63 -6.29
N CYS A 201 16.84 1.35 -5.15
CA CYS A 201 16.11 0.11 -4.92
C CYS A 201 14.92 -0.02 -5.89
N ALA A 202 14.13 1.03 -6.08
CA ALA A 202 13.00 1.00 -7.01
C ALA A 202 13.45 0.67 -8.45
N LEU A 203 14.53 1.28 -8.92
CA LEU A 203 15.11 0.99 -10.24
C LEU A 203 15.69 -0.43 -10.32
N LEU A 204 16.32 -0.92 -9.24
CA LEU A 204 16.82 -2.28 -9.14
C LEU A 204 15.70 -3.33 -9.21
N LEU A 205 14.54 -3.07 -8.61
CA LEU A 205 13.40 -4.00 -8.67
C LEU A 205 12.92 -4.22 -10.11
N LEU A 206 12.88 -3.17 -10.93
CA LEU A 206 12.55 -3.27 -12.36
C LEU A 206 13.58 -4.09 -13.16
N GLU A 207 14.83 -4.18 -12.68
CA GLU A 207 15.89 -5.01 -13.26
C GLU A 207 15.84 -6.45 -12.77
N LYS A 208 15.42 -6.67 -11.52
CA LYS A 208 15.37 -7.98 -10.88
C LYS A 208 14.16 -8.82 -11.28
N ASP A 209 13.06 -8.19 -11.72
CA ASP A 209 11.86 -8.87 -12.25
C ASP A 209 12.27 -10.02 -13.18
N LYS A 210 11.83 -11.23 -12.84
CA LYS A 210 12.21 -12.44 -13.56
C LYS A 210 11.92 -12.35 -15.05
N ARG A 211 10.84 -11.67 -15.41
CA ARG A 211 10.46 -11.48 -16.80
C ARG A 211 11.45 -10.56 -17.53
N ALA A 212 12.09 -9.62 -16.84
CA ALA A 212 13.19 -8.82 -17.37
C ALA A 212 14.46 -9.66 -17.61
N LYS A 213 14.69 -10.72 -16.81
CA LYS A 213 15.80 -11.67 -17.04
C LYS A 213 15.52 -12.60 -18.22
N GLU A 214 14.30 -13.11 -18.32
CA GLU A 214 13.91 -14.07 -19.38
C GLU A 214 13.80 -13.43 -20.76
N LYS A 215 13.23 -12.21 -20.84
CA LYS A 215 12.99 -11.49 -22.10
C LYS A 215 13.43 -10.02 -21.99
N PRO A 216 14.74 -9.74 -21.82
CA PRO A 216 15.25 -8.41 -21.51
C PRO A 216 14.85 -7.36 -22.54
N TYR A 217 14.88 -7.72 -23.83
CA TYR A 217 14.46 -6.83 -24.92
C TYR A 217 13.00 -6.39 -24.78
N LYS A 218 12.09 -7.33 -24.52
CA LYS A 218 10.65 -7.05 -24.45
C LYS A 218 10.31 -6.29 -23.18
N TRP A 219 10.95 -6.63 -22.05
CA TRP A 219 10.61 -6.05 -20.76
C TRP A 219 11.20 -4.67 -20.52
N VAL A 220 12.38 -4.37 -21.04
CA VAL A 220 12.93 -3.02 -20.87
C VAL A 220 12.03 -1.95 -21.51
N GLN A 221 11.39 -2.26 -22.63
CA GLN A 221 10.43 -1.36 -23.29
C GLN A 221 9.16 -1.12 -22.47
N LYS A 222 8.79 -2.06 -21.60
CA LYS A 222 7.63 -1.92 -20.73
C LYS A 222 7.86 -0.96 -19.56
N ARG A 223 9.10 -0.52 -19.32
CA ARG A 223 9.41 0.52 -18.32
C ARG A 223 8.89 1.91 -18.71
N GLY A 224 8.49 2.12 -19.95
CA GLY A 224 7.79 3.34 -20.38
C GLY A 224 6.28 3.33 -20.10
N ASP A 225 5.73 2.23 -19.60
CA ASP A 225 4.29 2.03 -19.44
C ASP A 225 3.93 1.82 -17.95
N PRO A 226 3.15 2.74 -17.34
CA PRO A 226 2.83 2.65 -15.92
C PRO A 226 2.00 1.40 -15.58
N VAL A 227 1.27 0.82 -16.53
CA VAL A 227 0.51 -0.43 -16.33
C VAL A 227 1.47 -1.57 -16.01
N TRP A 228 2.49 -1.73 -16.84
CA TRP A 228 3.47 -2.80 -16.69
C TRP A 228 4.43 -2.55 -15.55
N VAL A 229 4.82 -1.30 -15.30
CA VAL A 229 5.64 -0.95 -14.13
C VAL A 229 4.88 -1.29 -12.83
N SER A 230 3.61 -0.92 -12.71
CA SER A 230 2.81 -1.21 -11.51
C SER A 230 2.67 -2.72 -11.29
N ARG A 231 2.42 -3.48 -12.37
CA ARG A 231 2.38 -4.95 -12.33
C ARG A 231 3.73 -5.61 -12.00
N SER A 232 4.84 -5.02 -12.42
CA SER A 232 6.18 -5.45 -12.00
C SER A 232 6.43 -5.22 -10.54
N ILE A 233 6.03 -4.06 -10.03
CA ILE A 233 6.22 -3.76 -8.61
C ILE A 233 5.32 -4.63 -7.73
N SER A 234 4.08 -4.95 -8.12
CA SER A 234 3.24 -5.84 -7.31
C SER A 234 3.86 -7.24 -7.13
N ALA A 235 4.47 -7.79 -8.18
CA ALA A 235 5.23 -9.04 -8.11
C ALA A 235 6.52 -8.88 -7.28
N MET A 236 7.33 -7.85 -7.55
CA MET A 236 8.67 -7.72 -6.98
C MET A 236 8.71 -7.29 -5.52
N VAL A 237 7.63 -6.73 -4.99
CA VAL A 237 7.56 -6.37 -3.58
C VAL A 237 7.38 -7.62 -2.70
N ASN A 238 6.76 -8.70 -3.21
CA ASN A 238 6.69 -9.97 -2.49
C ASN A 238 7.79 -10.94 -2.90
N ALA A 239 8.21 -11.80 -1.96
CA ALA A 239 9.37 -12.66 -2.16
C ALA A 239 9.05 -14.04 -2.76
N GLN A 240 7.78 -14.36 -3.02
CA GLN A 240 7.31 -15.75 -3.18
C GLN A 240 7.90 -16.45 -4.42
N ASP A 241 8.08 -15.72 -5.54
CA ASP A 241 8.54 -16.31 -6.81
C ASP A 241 9.93 -15.83 -7.27
N ASP A 242 10.27 -14.57 -6.97
CA ASP A 242 11.33 -13.83 -7.65
C ASP A 242 12.44 -13.29 -6.71
N ASP A 243 12.52 -13.79 -5.47
CA ASP A 243 13.39 -13.23 -4.41
C ASP A 243 13.18 -11.70 -4.26
N GLY A 244 11.91 -11.28 -4.33
CA GLY A 244 11.47 -9.91 -4.14
C GLY A 244 11.68 -9.38 -2.71
N VAL A 245 11.12 -8.21 -2.42
CA VAL A 245 11.51 -7.43 -1.23
C VAL A 245 11.16 -8.13 0.09
N LEU A 246 9.93 -8.62 0.24
CA LEU A 246 9.38 -8.94 1.55
C LEU A 246 8.77 -10.34 1.61
N VAL A 247 9.13 -11.09 2.65
CA VAL A 247 8.55 -12.41 2.96
C VAL A 247 7.29 -12.23 3.81
N GLY A 248 6.15 -12.72 3.32
CA GLY A 248 4.89 -12.71 4.05
C GLY A 248 4.85 -13.73 5.18
N ASN A 249 4.26 -13.40 6.34
CA ASN A 249 4.05 -14.35 7.42
C ASN A 249 2.83 -13.98 8.30
N TRP A 250 1.90 -14.91 8.43
CA TRP A 250 0.67 -14.79 9.23
C TRP A 250 0.57 -15.82 10.36
N SER A 251 1.61 -16.61 10.61
CA SER A 251 1.56 -17.70 11.61
C SER A 251 1.47 -17.22 13.07
N GLY A 252 1.80 -15.96 13.33
CA GLY A 252 1.99 -15.41 14.68
C GLY A 252 3.34 -15.77 15.33
N ASP A 253 4.15 -16.62 14.70
CA ASP A 253 5.56 -16.80 15.02
C ASP A 253 6.43 -16.08 14.00
N TYR A 254 7.19 -15.12 14.50
CA TYR A 254 8.10 -14.28 13.71
C TYR A 254 9.57 -14.56 14.03
N SER A 255 9.86 -15.73 14.60
CA SER A 255 11.22 -16.19 14.81
C SER A 255 12.01 -16.17 13.48
N GLY A 256 13.24 -15.67 13.52
CA GLY A 256 14.09 -15.49 12.33
C GLY A 256 13.88 -14.18 11.56
N GLY A 257 12.95 -13.31 11.96
CA GLY A 257 12.72 -12.01 11.33
C GLY A 257 12.18 -10.95 12.27
N VAL A 258 11.57 -9.93 11.68
CA VAL A 258 10.89 -8.83 12.36
C VAL A 258 9.38 -9.05 12.28
N SER A 259 8.67 -8.84 13.39
CA SER A 259 7.21 -8.91 13.40
C SER A 259 6.61 -7.82 12.51
N PRO A 260 5.63 -8.13 11.64
CA PRO A 260 5.00 -7.17 10.73
C PRO A 260 4.43 -5.91 11.40
N THR A 261 4.02 -6.00 12.66
CA THR A 261 3.46 -4.88 13.43
C THR A 261 4.51 -3.87 13.86
N LYS A 262 5.77 -4.31 14.02
CA LYS A 262 6.89 -3.47 14.45
C LYS A 262 7.25 -2.40 13.42
N TRP A 263 7.14 -2.71 12.14
CA TRP A 263 7.44 -1.76 11.06
C TRP A 263 6.60 -0.49 11.16
N ASN A 264 7.25 0.66 11.05
CA ASN A 264 6.64 1.98 11.06
C ASN A 264 6.77 2.70 9.70
N GLY A 265 7.54 2.13 8.78
CA GLY A 265 7.80 2.69 7.47
C GLY A 265 8.45 1.70 6.51
N SER A 266 8.64 2.17 5.28
CA SER A 266 9.20 1.40 4.16
C SER A 266 10.73 1.50 4.07
N VAL A 267 11.31 2.57 4.62
CA VAL A 267 12.71 2.96 4.41
C VAL A 267 13.67 1.86 4.87
N GLU A 268 13.53 1.40 6.13
CA GLU A 268 14.41 0.37 6.70
C GLU A 268 14.36 -0.94 5.89
N ILE A 269 13.16 -1.35 5.46
CA ILE A 269 12.95 -2.58 4.69
C ILE A 269 13.63 -2.48 3.32
N LEU A 270 13.39 -1.40 2.58
CA LEU A 270 13.95 -1.23 1.23
C LEU A 270 15.46 -1.06 1.26
N GLN A 271 16.01 -0.31 2.22
CA GLN A 271 17.45 -0.18 2.40
C GLN A 271 18.09 -1.51 2.78
N GLN A 272 17.48 -2.30 3.68
CA GLN A 272 17.97 -3.64 4.02
C GLN A 272 17.97 -4.56 2.80
N TYR A 273 16.90 -4.56 2.01
CA TYR A 273 16.83 -5.35 0.77
C TYR A 273 17.90 -4.91 -0.23
N PHE A 274 18.06 -3.60 -0.45
CA PHE A 274 19.04 -3.05 -1.38
C PHE A 274 20.47 -3.42 -0.98
N ASN A 275 20.81 -3.29 0.30
CA ASN A 275 22.16 -3.53 0.81
C ASN A 275 22.53 -5.02 0.86
N THR A 276 21.57 -5.88 1.20
CA THR A 276 21.84 -7.34 1.34
C THR A 276 21.58 -8.10 0.04
N GLY A 277 20.76 -7.56 -0.85
CA GLY A 277 20.25 -8.22 -2.04
C GLY A 277 19.28 -9.36 -1.76
N LYS A 278 18.84 -9.55 -0.51
CA LYS A 278 18.02 -10.68 -0.04
C LYS A 278 16.65 -10.21 0.49
N PRO A 279 15.60 -11.05 0.37
CA PRO A 279 14.31 -10.78 0.97
C PRO A 279 14.37 -10.46 2.46
N VAL A 280 13.51 -9.54 2.90
CA VAL A 280 13.38 -9.10 4.30
C VAL A 280 12.21 -9.84 4.94
N SER A 281 12.40 -10.32 6.16
CA SER A 281 11.39 -11.05 6.94
C SER A 281 10.94 -10.21 8.14
N PHE A 282 9.65 -9.99 8.42
CA PHE A 282 8.45 -10.42 7.70
C PHE A 282 7.47 -9.26 7.47
N GLY A 283 6.49 -9.49 6.61
CA GLY A 283 5.42 -8.55 6.29
C GLY A 283 4.03 -9.15 6.27
N GLN A 284 3.04 -8.25 6.27
CA GLN A 284 1.61 -8.52 6.06
C GLN A 284 1.05 -7.40 5.16
N CYS A 285 -0.23 -7.45 4.77
CA CYS A 285 -0.79 -6.63 3.67
C CYS A 285 -0.51 -5.12 3.79
N TRP A 286 -0.62 -4.53 4.99
CA TRP A 286 -0.30 -3.10 5.18
C TRP A 286 1.17 -2.76 4.96
N VAL A 287 2.08 -3.70 5.22
CA VAL A 287 3.52 -3.53 4.98
C VAL A 287 3.78 -3.60 3.47
N PHE A 288 3.19 -4.58 2.77
CA PHE A 288 3.24 -4.68 1.31
C PHE A 288 2.72 -3.38 0.66
N SER A 289 1.55 -2.90 1.09
CA SER A 289 0.98 -1.64 0.60
C SER A 289 1.90 -0.44 0.86
N GLY A 290 2.52 -0.37 2.04
CA GLY A 290 3.51 0.66 2.36
C GLY A 290 4.68 0.69 1.38
N LEU A 291 5.24 -0.48 1.08
CA LEU A 291 6.35 -0.65 0.14
C LEU A 291 5.96 -0.27 -1.29
N VAL A 292 4.80 -0.76 -1.79
CA VAL A 292 4.31 -0.43 -3.13
C VAL A 292 4.10 1.07 -3.29
N THR A 293 3.45 1.72 -2.34
CA THR A 293 3.27 3.19 -2.36
C THR A 293 4.61 3.90 -2.44
N THR A 294 5.59 3.46 -1.64
CA THR A 294 6.93 4.07 -1.62
C THR A 294 7.64 3.92 -2.96
N VAL A 295 7.68 2.70 -3.50
CA VAL A 295 8.37 2.40 -4.75
C VAL A 295 7.72 3.13 -5.92
N LEU A 296 6.40 3.09 -6.06
CA LEU A 296 5.71 3.74 -7.18
C LEU A 296 5.76 5.28 -7.11
N ARG A 297 5.63 5.88 -5.91
CA ARG A 297 5.85 7.32 -5.72
C ARG A 297 7.28 7.73 -6.07
N SER A 298 8.28 6.93 -5.69
CA SER A 298 9.68 7.20 -6.05
C SER A 298 9.90 7.22 -7.57
N LEU A 299 9.15 6.42 -8.32
CA LEU A 299 9.18 6.37 -9.79
C LEU A 299 8.32 7.45 -10.46
N GLY A 300 7.53 8.21 -9.69
CA GLY A 300 6.67 9.28 -10.19
C GLY A 300 5.26 8.84 -10.60
N ILE A 301 4.82 7.63 -10.23
CA ILE A 301 3.43 7.19 -10.42
C ILE A 301 2.64 7.64 -9.18
N PRO A 302 1.55 8.43 -9.33
CA PRO A 302 0.72 8.80 -8.19
C PRO A 302 0.06 7.56 -7.60
N THR A 303 0.27 7.32 -6.31
CA THR A 303 -0.17 6.09 -5.64
C THR A 303 -0.68 6.39 -4.23
N ARG A 304 -1.74 5.70 -3.80
CA ARG A 304 -2.27 5.75 -2.43
C ARG A 304 -2.53 4.35 -1.88
N SER A 305 -2.36 4.18 -0.57
CA SER A 305 -2.78 2.96 0.14
C SER A 305 -4.28 3.00 0.40
N VAL A 306 -4.94 1.85 0.27
CA VAL A 306 -6.38 1.70 0.44
C VAL A 306 -6.66 0.51 1.34
N THR A 307 -7.57 0.69 2.28
CA THR A 307 -7.97 -0.35 3.24
C THR A 307 -9.42 -0.73 3.01
N ASN A 308 -9.68 -2.01 2.77
CA ASN A 308 -11.02 -2.58 2.73
C ASN A 308 -11.33 -3.27 4.05
N PHE A 309 -12.47 -2.99 4.69
CA PHE A 309 -12.88 -3.66 5.93
C PHE A 309 -13.90 -4.76 5.65
N ALA A 310 -13.85 -5.85 6.42
CA ALA A 310 -14.56 -7.09 6.08
C ALA A 310 -14.25 -7.50 4.63
N SER A 311 -12.97 -7.62 4.30
CA SER A 311 -12.50 -7.99 2.96
C SER A 311 -12.67 -9.48 2.75
N ALA A 312 -13.35 -9.86 1.69
CA ALA A 312 -13.44 -11.25 1.28
C ALA A 312 -12.07 -11.72 0.76
N HIS A 313 -11.69 -12.94 1.10
CA HIS A 313 -10.63 -13.68 0.43
C HIS A 313 -11.26 -14.96 -0.13
N ASP A 314 -11.78 -14.84 -1.34
CA ASP A 314 -12.43 -15.92 -2.10
C ASP A 314 -11.36 -16.73 -2.81
N THR A 315 -11.19 -17.97 -2.37
CA THR A 315 -10.16 -18.88 -2.92
C THR A 315 -10.67 -19.72 -4.10
N GLU A 316 -11.98 -19.70 -4.35
CA GLU A 316 -12.65 -20.57 -5.32
C GLU A 316 -13.19 -19.79 -6.54
N GLY A 317 -13.07 -18.46 -6.51
CA GLY A 317 -13.58 -17.56 -7.55
C GLY A 317 -15.10 -17.66 -7.68
N SER A 318 -15.76 -18.06 -6.60
CA SER A 318 -17.20 -18.28 -6.57
C SER A 318 -17.95 -16.96 -6.55
N MET A 319 -17.38 -15.87 -5.99
CA MET A 319 -18.06 -14.61 -5.62
C MET A 319 -19.04 -14.76 -4.44
N THR A 320 -18.91 -15.85 -3.69
CA THR A 320 -19.55 -16.07 -2.39
C THR A 320 -18.48 -16.39 -1.35
N ILE A 321 -18.73 -16.08 -0.08
CA ILE A 321 -17.86 -16.47 1.03
C ILE A 321 -18.68 -17.27 2.02
N ASP A 322 -18.34 -18.54 2.18
CA ASP A 322 -19.05 -19.42 3.09
C ASP A 322 -18.36 -19.47 4.46
N SER A 323 -19.14 -19.29 5.52
CA SER A 323 -18.65 -19.48 6.90
C SER A 323 -19.61 -20.35 7.69
N TYR A 324 -19.07 -21.28 8.47
CA TYR A 324 -19.84 -22.34 9.13
C TYR A 324 -19.70 -22.23 10.64
N VAL A 325 -20.83 -22.31 11.35
CA VAL A 325 -20.88 -22.38 12.81
C VAL A 325 -21.77 -23.53 13.26
N ASP A 326 -21.45 -24.18 14.37
CA ASP A 326 -22.33 -25.17 14.99
C ASP A 326 -23.45 -24.51 15.81
N GLU A 327 -24.41 -25.31 16.26
CA GLU A 327 -25.54 -24.86 17.11
C GLU A 327 -25.09 -24.26 18.46
N SER A 328 -23.83 -24.45 18.84
CA SER A 328 -23.23 -23.87 20.04
C SER A 328 -22.53 -22.52 19.79
N GLY A 329 -22.41 -22.11 18.53
CA GLY A 329 -21.70 -20.90 18.08
C GLY A 329 -20.20 -21.12 17.87
N GLU A 330 -19.73 -22.36 17.81
CA GLU A 330 -18.35 -22.67 17.44
C GLU A 330 -18.18 -22.65 15.92
N GLU A 331 -17.18 -21.90 15.45
CA GLU A 331 -16.80 -21.89 14.05
C GLU A 331 -16.19 -23.23 13.62
N ILE A 332 -16.65 -23.77 12.50
CA ILE A 332 -16.21 -25.05 11.92
C ILE A 332 -15.50 -24.75 10.59
N GLU A 333 -14.33 -25.34 10.41
CA GLU A 333 -13.56 -25.23 9.17
C GLU A 333 -14.06 -26.27 8.15
N LEU A 334 -15.00 -25.87 7.28
CA LEU A 334 -15.52 -26.71 6.18
C LEU A 334 -15.15 -26.18 4.78
N GLY A 335 -14.60 -24.96 4.67
CA GLY A 335 -14.20 -24.32 3.42
C GLY A 335 -12.86 -23.59 3.52
N GLY A 336 -12.33 -23.12 2.39
CA GLY A 336 -11.05 -22.38 2.31
C GLY A 336 -11.18 -20.85 2.45
N ASP A 337 -12.40 -20.33 2.33
CA ASP A 337 -12.66 -18.90 2.32
C ASP A 337 -12.51 -18.25 3.70
N SER A 338 -12.15 -16.97 3.69
CA SER A 338 -12.08 -16.18 4.92
C SER A 338 -12.51 -14.75 4.68
N VAL A 339 -13.07 -14.12 5.71
CA VAL A 339 -13.29 -12.68 5.75
C VAL A 339 -12.26 -12.06 6.67
N TRP A 340 -11.39 -11.25 6.10
CA TRP A 340 -10.38 -10.52 6.82
C TRP A 340 -11.03 -9.28 7.45
N ASN A 341 -10.73 -9.00 8.72
CA ASN A 341 -11.21 -7.80 9.41
C ASN A 341 -10.91 -6.55 8.57
N PHE A 342 -9.72 -6.53 7.97
CA PHE A 342 -9.33 -5.58 6.94
C PHE A 342 -8.25 -6.19 6.03
N HIS A 343 -8.21 -5.70 4.79
CA HIS A 343 -7.14 -5.93 3.84
C HIS A 343 -6.64 -4.60 3.27
N VAL A 344 -5.37 -4.54 2.86
CA VAL A 344 -4.76 -3.29 2.39
C VAL A 344 -4.02 -3.52 1.07
N TRP A 345 -4.39 -2.77 0.05
CA TRP A 345 -3.74 -2.74 -1.26
C TRP A 345 -3.38 -1.30 -1.66
N ASN A 346 -3.11 -1.07 -2.93
CA ASN A 346 -2.76 0.24 -3.50
C ASN A 346 -3.70 0.62 -4.64
N GLU A 347 -3.95 1.90 -4.79
CA GLU A 347 -4.48 2.48 -6.01
C GLU A 347 -3.41 3.30 -6.71
N CYS A 348 -3.25 3.09 -8.02
CA CYS A 348 -2.26 3.77 -8.85
C CYS A 348 -2.95 4.55 -9.97
N TRP A 349 -2.62 5.83 -10.15
CA TRP A 349 -3.25 6.69 -11.14
C TRP A 349 -2.56 6.60 -12.50
N MET A 350 -3.29 6.18 -13.53
CA MET A 350 -2.76 6.10 -14.90
C MET A 350 -3.86 6.05 -15.96
N LYS A 351 -3.48 6.37 -17.20
CA LYS A 351 -4.25 6.02 -18.40
C LYS A 351 -4.16 4.53 -18.69
N ARG A 352 -5.25 3.96 -19.20
CA ARG A 352 -5.37 2.59 -19.68
C ARG A 352 -5.52 2.59 -21.20
N SER A 353 -4.47 3.02 -21.89
CA SER A 353 -4.44 3.06 -23.37
C SER A 353 -4.47 1.65 -24.01
N ASP A 354 -4.27 0.61 -23.21
CA ASP A 354 -4.49 -0.78 -23.56
C ASP A 354 -5.98 -1.15 -23.58
N LEU A 355 -6.86 -0.32 -23.01
CA LEU A 355 -8.31 -0.56 -22.85
C LEU A 355 -9.18 0.41 -23.64
N PRO A 356 -10.48 0.11 -23.83
CA PRO A 356 -11.46 1.08 -24.29
C PRO A 356 -11.53 2.32 -23.38
N ALA A 357 -12.02 3.43 -23.93
CA ALA A 357 -12.23 4.65 -23.16
C ALA A 357 -13.15 4.42 -21.95
N GLY A 358 -12.83 5.05 -20.81
CA GLY A 358 -13.61 4.97 -19.57
C GLY A 358 -12.92 4.21 -18.42
N TYR A 359 -11.74 3.62 -18.65
CA TYR A 359 -10.99 2.87 -17.63
C TYR A 359 -9.71 3.57 -17.13
N ASP A 360 -9.48 4.83 -17.55
CA ASP A 360 -8.42 5.68 -17.00
C ASP A 360 -8.69 6.02 -15.52
N GLY A 361 -7.66 6.47 -14.82
CA GLY A 361 -7.75 6.95 -13.43
C GLY A 361 -7.14 5.94 -12.45
N TRP A 362 -7.78 5.77 -11.30
CA TRP A 362 -7.32 4.85 -10.25
C TRP A 362 -7.44 3.38 -10.67
N GLN A 363 -6.36 2.64 -10.47
CA GLN A 363 -6.27 1.21 -10.71
C GLN A 363 -5.85 0.48 -9.42
N ALA A 364 -6.58 -0.56 -9.02
CA ALA A 364 -6.23 -1.39 -7.87
C ALA A 364 -5.04 -2.29 -8.20
N VAL A 365 -4.04 -2.29 -7.34
CA VAL A 365 -2.79 -3.06 -7.43
C VAL A 365 -2.50 -3.64 -6.06
N ASP A 366 -2.26 -4.94 -5.98
CA ASP A 366 -1.96 -5.62 -4.71
C ASP A 366 -0.71 -6.49 -4.84
N ALA A 367 0.20 -6.30 -3.88
CA ALA A 367 1.45 -7.04 -3.75
C ALA A 367 1.38 -8.12 -2.66
N THR A 368 0.28 -8.23 -1.94
CA THR A 368 0.05 -9.31 -0.99
C THR A 368 -0.08 -10.62 -1.76
N PRO A 369 0.72 -11.65 -1.48
CA PRO A 369 0.67 -12.91 -2.23
C PRO A 369 -0.57 -13.71 -1.81
N GLN A 370 -1.71 -13.44 -2.47
CA GLN A 370 -2.98 -14.13 -2.29
C GLN A 370 -3.17 -15.15 -3.43
N GLU A 371 -3.31 -14.65 -4.66
CA GLU A 371 -3.58 -15.46 -5.84
C GLU A 371 -2.45 -15.39 -6.88
N VAL A 372 -2.31 -16.48 -7.65
CA VAL A 372 -1.32 -16.60 -8.73
C VAL A 372 -1.93 -16.13 -10.05
N SER A 373 -1.37 -15.07 -10.63
CA SER A 373 -1.72 -14.59 -11.97
C SER A 373 -0.56 -14.80 -12.95
N LEU A 374 -0.82 -15.55 -14.03
CA LEU A 374 0.18 -15.89 -15.05
C LEU A 374 1.46 -16.55 -14.48
N GLY A 375 1.28 -17.38 -13.44
CA GLY A 375 2.36 -18.12 -12.80
C GLY A 375 3.22 -17.30 -11.82
N LEU A 376 2.77 -16.12 -11.41
CA LEU A 376 3.40 -15.29 -10.38
C LEU A 376 2.35 -14.75 -9.40
N TYR A 377 2.72 -14.57 -8.14
CA TYR A 377 1.94 -13.82 -7.15
C TYR A 377 1.99 -12.33 -7.47
N GLN A 378 0.96 -11.85 -8.14
CA GLN A 378 0.81 -10.46 -8.57
C GLN A 378 -0.67 -10.16 -8.83
N THR A 379 -1.12 -8.96 -8.47
CA THR A 379 -2.50 -8.54 -8.72
C THR A 379 -2.53 -7.15 -9.34
N GLY A 380 -3.32 -6.99 -10.39
CA GLY A 380 -3.58 -5.71 -11.05
C GLY A 380 -2.53 -5.28 -12.08
N PRO A 381 -2.67 -4.07 -12.64
CA PRO A 381 -3.66 -3.03 -12.29
C PRO A 381 -5.09 -3.32 -12.79
N ALA A 382 -6.06 -3.33 -11.88
CA ALA A 382 -7.49 -3.50 -12.16
C ALA A 382 -8.22 -2.13 -12.14
N PRO A 383 -8.95 -1.72 -13.20
CA PRO A 383 -9.65 -0.43 -13.19
C PRO A 383 -10.78 -0.41 -12.16
N LEU A 384 -10.84 0.63 -11.32
CA LEU A 384 -11.94 0.80 -10.35
C LEU A 384 -13.31 0.88 -11.04
N THR A 385 -13.39 1.53 -12.21
CA THR A 385 -14.60 1.56 -13.03
C THR A 385 -15.03 0.15 -13.48
N ALA A 386 -14.09 -0.76 -13.76
CA ALA A 386 -14.43 -2.12 -14.15
C ALA A 386 -14.97 -2.92 -12.96
N ILE A 387 -14.32 -2.78 -11.80
CA ILE A 387 -14.75 -3.37 -10.52
C ILE A 387 -16.16 -2.87 -10.18
N LYS A 388 -16.38 -1.55 -10.11
CA LYS A 388 -17.69 -0.98 -9.77
C LYS A 388 -18.85 -1.46 -10.64
N ASN A 389 -18.59 -1.68 -11.93
CA ASN A 389 -19.63 -2.06 -12.88
C ASN A 389 -19.77 -3.58 -13.09
N GLY A 390 -19.01 -4.42 -12.35
CA GLY A 390 -19.03 -5.88 -12.53
C GLY A 390 -18.55 -6.32 -13.91
N ASN A 391 -17.64 -5.55 -14.53
CA ASN A 391 -17.11 -5.84 -15.87
C ASN A 391 -15.98 -6.88 -15.79
N ILE A 392 -16.22 -8.06 -15.21
CA ILE A 392 -15.16 -9.05 -14.97
C ILE A 392 -15.04 -10.07 -16.11
N GLY A 393 -16.11 -10.37 -16.84
CA GLY A 393 -16.15 -11.39 -17.91
C GLY A 393 -15.23 -11.18 -19.11
N TRP A 394 -14.50 -10.07 -19.13
CA TRP A 394 -13.57 -9.70 -20.18
C TRP A 394 -12.13 -9.70 -19.67
N GLU A 395 -11.76 -10.52 -18.67
CA GLU A 395 -10.41 -10.47 -18.07
C GLU A 395 -9.26 -10.52 -19.09
N VAL A 396 -9.45 -11.25 -20.21
CA VAL A 396 -8.51 -11.28 -21.34
C VAL A 396 -8.35 -9.91 -22.04
N TYR A 397 -9.41 -9.10 -22.07
CA TYR A 397 -9.46 -7.81 -22.73
C TYR A 397 -9.31 -6.61 -21.79
N LEU A 398 -9.74 -6.73 -20.54
CA LEU A 398 -9.67 -5.67 -19.54
C LEU A 398 -8.39 -5.76 -18.73
N GLY A 399 -7.95 -6.97 -18.37
CA GLY A 399 -6.89 -7.17 -17.39
C GLY A 399 -7.05 -6.30 -16.13
N PHE A 400 -6.19 -6.41 -15.15
CA PHE A 400 -5.70 -7.69 -14.68
C PHE A 400 -6.46 -8.00 -13.39
N GLU A 401 -6.84 -9.27 -13.17
CA GLU A 401 -7.45 -9.77 -11.93
C GLU A 401 -8.68 -8.97 -11.42
N THR A 402 -9.45 -8.35 -12.33
CA THR A 402 -10.64 -7.58 -11.97
C THR A 402 -11.70 -8.45 -11.25
N GLY A 403 -11.85 -9.73 -11.63
CA GLY A 403 -12.74 -10.67 -10.96
C GLY A 403 -12.36 -10.90 -9.50
N PHE A 404 -11.07 -11.13 -9.24
CA PHE A 404 -10.54 -11.29 -7.89
C PHE A 404 -10.81 -10.05 -7.03
N VAL A 405 -10.38 -8.87 -7.49
CA VAL A 405 -10.59 -7.62 -6.73
C VAL A 405 -12.09 -7.30 -6.56
N PHE A 406 -12.93 -7.67 -7.53
CA PHE A 406 -14.39 -7.55 -7.39
C PHE A 406 -14.92 -8.41 -6.25
N ALA A 407 -14.52 -9.67 -6.16
CA ALA A 407 -14.92 -10.58 -5.09
C ALA A 407 -14.52 -10.02 -3.71
N GLU A 408 -13.32 -9.45 -3.57
CA GLU A 408 -12.84 -8.87 -2.30
C GLU A 408 -13.80 -7.80 -1.71
N VAL A 409 -14.53 -7.07 -2.56
CA VAL A 409 -15.41 -5.97 -2.16
C VAL A 409 -16.91 -6.23 -2.32
N ASN A 410 -17.32 -7.24 -3.11
CA ASN A 410 -18.73 -7.48 -3.47
C ASN A 410 -19.23 -8.91 -3.22
N SER A 411 -18.40 -9.86 -2.76
CA SER A 411 -18.89 -11.22 -2.48
C SER A 411 -20.02 -11.23 -1.44
N ASP A 412 -21.04 -12.05 -1.69
CA ASP A 412 -22.10 -12.31 -0.72
C ASP A 412 -21.57 -13.33 0.31
N ARG A 413 -21.55 -12.96 1.61
CA ARG A 413 -21.13 -13.87 2.68
C ARG A 413 -22.32 -14.70 3.16
N ALA A 414 -22.28 -16.01 2.97
CA ALA A 414 -23.24 -16.94 3.53
C ALA A 414 -22.75 -17.43 4.91
N ASN A 415 -23.54 -17.16 5.95
CA ASN A 415 -23.30 -17.75 7.27
C ASN A 415 -24.20 -18.97 7.45
N TRP A 416 -23.60 -20.15 7.49
CA TRP A 416 -24.28 -21.42 7.68
C TRP A 416 -24.24 -21.82 9.14
N ILE A 417 -25.41 -22.08 9.71
CA ILE A 417 -25.47 -22.89 10.94
C ILE A 417 -25.56 -24.34 10.51
N VAL A 418 -24.63 -25.17 10.98
CA VAL A 418 -24.59 -26.59 10.66
C VAL A 418 -24.85 -27.43 11.90
N ARG A 419 -25.59 -28.52 11.71
CA ARG A 419 -25.73 -29.58 12.70
C ARG A 419 -24.94 -30.78 12.23
N GLN A 420 -24.10 -31.32 13.10
CA GLN A 420 -23.45 -32.60 12.85
C GLN A 420 -24.45 -33.73 13.12
N GLU A 421 -24.70 -34.54 12.11
CA GLU A 421 -25.57 -35.70 12.18
C GLU A 421 -24.83 -36.92 12.76
N GLU A 422 -25.57 -37.94 13.19
CA GLU A 422 -24.98 -39.15 13.80
C GLU A 422 -24.04 -39.91 12.85
N ASP A 423 -24.24 -39.77 11.53
CA ASP A 423 -23.38 -40.35 10.49
C ASP A 423 -22.12 -39.51 10.20
N GLY A 424 -21.95 -38.38 10.89
CA GLY A 424 -20.83 -37.46 10.73
C GLY A 424 -21.00 -36.43 9.61
N SER A 425 -22.12 -36.44 8.87
CA SER A 425 -22.45 -35.42 7.88
C SER A 425 -22.94 -34.12 8.53
N TYR A 426 -22.99 -33.03 7.77
CA TYR A 426 -23.51 -31.74 8.22
C TYR A 426 -24.82 -31.40 7.52
N ALA A 427 -25.85 -31.11 8.30
CA ALA A 427 -27.11 -30.55 7.80
C ALA A 427 -27.15 -29.03 8.01
N ILE A 428 -27.69 -28.29 7.03
CA ILE A 428 -27.89 -26.85 7.14
C ILE A 428 -29.10 -26.57 8.03
N ALA A 429 -28.90 -25.83 9.11
CA ALA A 429 -29.94 -25.39 10.03
C ALA A 429 -30.50 -24.00 9.67
N SER A 430 -29.65 -23.08 9.19
CA SER A 430 -30.07 -21.76 8.70
C SER A 430 -28.97 -21.10 7.85
N MET A 431 -29.35 -20.06 7.09
CA MET A 431 -28.43 -19.23 6.31
C MET A 431 -28.81 -17.75 6.43
N SER A 432 -27.81 -16.87 6.47
CA SER A 432 -27.98 -15.41 6.30
C SER A 432 -26.94 -14.88 5.31
N LEU A 433 -27.32 -13.93 4.45
CA LEU A 433 -26.37 -13.21 3.60
C LEU A 433 -25.88 -11.94 4.29
N LYS A 434 -24.59 -11.64 4.14
CA LYS A 434 -23.99 -10.36 4.56
C LYS A 434 -23.08 -9.83 3.47
N SER A 435 -23.23 -8.57 3.13
CA SER A 435 -22.31 -7.88 2.22
C SER A 435 -20.91 -7.74 2.85
N VAL A 436 -19.87 -8.09 2.10
CA VAL A 436 -18.47 -7.77 2.40
C VAL A 436 -18.09 -6.38 1.87
N GLY A 437 -16.84 -5.97 2.05
CA GLY A 437 -16.33 -4.76 1.41
C GLY A 437 -16.87 -3.45 1.97
N LYS A 438 -16.57 -3.14 3.24
CA LYS A 438 -17.12 -2.01 3.99
C LYS A 438 -16.09 -0.91 4.20
N PHE A 439 -16.57 0.34 4.23
CA PHE A 439 -15.79 1.53 4.60
C PHE A 439 -14.41 1.58 3.94
N ILE A 440 -14.34 1.33 2.63
CA ILE A 440 -13.08 1.32 1.90
C ILE A 440 -12.43 2.69 2.08
N SER A 441 -11.25 2.73 2.68
CA SER A 441 -10.69 3.93 3.28
C SER A 441 -9.31 4.26 2.73
N THR A 442 -9.05 5.55 2.54
CA THR A 442 -7.72 6.09 2.24
C THR A 442 -7.50 7.40 3.00
N LYS A 443 -6.26 7.88 3.03
CA LYS A 443 -5.93 9.18 3.63
C LYS A 443 -6.47 10.29 2.73
N ALA A 444 -7.13 11.29 3.33
CA ALA A 444 -7.60 12.46 2.61
C ALA A 444 -6.43 13.35 2.14
N VAL A 445 -6.66 14.07 1.04
CA VAL A 445 -5.67 14.98 0.46
C VAL A 445 -5.36 16.11 1.44
N GLY A 446 -4.08 16.30 1.77
CA GLY A 446 -3.60 17.42 2.59
C GLY A 446 -3.97 17.36 4.08
N THR A 447 -4.72 16.35 4.53
CA THR A 447 -5.13 16.17 5.94
C THR A 447 -4.88 14.75 6.42
N ASP A 448 -4.93 14.55 7.74
CA ASP A 448 -4.84 13.22 8.36
C ASP A 448 -6.21 12.54 8.52
N ASP A 449 -7.25 13.13 7.93
CA ASP A 449 -8.61 12.59 7.98
C ASP A 449 -8.76 11.35 7.10
N ARG A 450 -9.73 10.52 7.48
CA ARG A 450 -10.16 9.35 6.70
C ARG A 450 -11.10 9.79 5.59
N LEU A 451 -10.72 9.46 4.35
CA LEU A 451 -11.62 9.54 3.19
C LEU A 451 -12.22 8.16 2.92
N ASP A 452 -13.54 8.09 2.92
CA ASP A 452 -14.28 6.90 2.49
C ASP A 452 -14.43 6.92 0.96
N VAL A 453 -13.97 5.86 0.31
CA VAL A 453 -13.98 5.67 -1.16
C VAL A 453 -14.76 4.44 -1.57
N THR A 454 -15.64 3.90 -0.70
CA THR A 454 -16.46 2.71 -0.99
C THR A 454 -17.27 2.87 -2.27
N ASN A 455 -17.80 4.07 -2.50
CA ASN A 455 -18.56 4.43 -3.69
C ASN A 455 -17.77 4.39 -5.01
N LEU A 456 -16.43 4.31 -4.96
CA LEU A 456 -15.59 4.13 -6.15
C LEU A 456 -15.48 2.65 -6.55
N TYR A 457 -15.68 1.73 -5.62
CA TYR A 457 -15.56 0.28 -5.82
C TYR A 457 -16.90 -0.41 -6.06
N LYS A 458 -17.98 0.09 -5.46
CA LYS A 458 -19.32 -0.52 -5.58
C LYS A 458 -20.43 0.51 -5.52
N TYR A 459 -21.60 0.11 -6.01
CA TYR A 459 -22.83 0.88 -5.84
C TYR A 459 -23.34 0.77 -4.40
N THR A 460 -24.30 1.62 -4.05
CA THR A 460 -24.95 1.57 -2.73
C THR A 460 -25.60 0.20 -2.55
N GLU A 461 -25.40 -0.41 -1.39
CA GLU A 461 -26.01 -1.69 -1.06
C GLU A 461 -27.54 -1.63 -1.20
N ASP A 462 -28.13 -2.74 -1.62
CA ASP A 462 -29.56 -2.89 -1.90
C ASP A 462 -30.11 -2.05 -3.08
N SER A 463 -29.24 -1.39 -3.85
CA SER A 463 -29.65 -0.68 -5.07
C SER A 463 -29.79 -1.61 -6.28
N GLU A 464 -30.61 -1.24 -7.26
CA GLU A 464 -30.75 -2.01 -8.50
C GLU A 464 -29.42 -2.11 -9.27
N GLU A 465 -28.60 -1.06 -9.23
CA GLU A 465 -27.29 -1.01 -9.86
C GLU A 465 -26.27 -1.93 -9.18
N GLU A 466 -26.29 -2.01 -7.84
CA GLU A 466 -25.48 -2.97 -7.08
C GLU A 466 -25.79 -4.38 -7.55
N ARG A 467 -27.08 -4.75 -7.53
CA ARG A 467 -27.49 -6.11 -7.89
C ARG A 467 -27.27 -6.41 -9.36
N ALA A 468 -27.40 -5.41 -10.24
CA ALA A 468 -27.08 -5.54 -11.66
C ALA A 468 -25.58 -5.76 -11.90
N ALA A 469 -24.70 -5.01 -11.20
CA ALA A 469 -23.26 -5.19 -11.27
C ALA A 469 -22.84 -6.58 -10.75
N PHE A 470 -23.40 -7.01 -9.61
CA PHE A 470 -23.19 -8.34 -9.07
C PHE A 470 -23.65 -9.43 -10.07
N LYS A 471 -24.89 -9.36 -10.58
CA LYS A 471 -25.41 -10.32 -11.58
C LYS A 471 -24.58 -10.36 -12.86
N LYS A 472 -24.01 -9.24 -13.27
CA LYS A 472 -23.13 -9.17 -14.43
C LYS A 472 -21.80 -9.87 -14.16
N ALA A 473 -21.21 -9.67 -12.98
CA ALA A 473 -20.00 -10.36 -12.58
C ALA A 473 -20.22 -11.86 -12.42
N TYR A 474 -21.29 -12.20 -11.69
CA TYR A 474 -21.84 -13.53 -11.49
C TYR A 474 -21.90 -14.39 -12.76
N ALA A 475 -22.35 -13.84 -13.88
CA ALA A 475 -22.47 -14.57 -15.14
C ALA A 475 -21.14 -15.14 -15.68
N PHE A 476 -20.01 -14.75 -15.11
CA PHE A 476 -18.67 -15.19 -15.48
C PHE A 476 -17.91 -15.90 -14.33
N GLY A 477 -18.58 -16.19 -13.21
CA GLY A 477 -18.02 -16.92 -12.06
C GLY A 477 -17.83 -18.41 -12.29
N SER A 478 -17.11 -19.07 -11.38
CA SER A 478 -16.82 -20.50 -11.46
C SER A 478 -18.01 -21.42 -11.13
N LEU A 479 -18.98 -20.97 -10.31
CA LEU A 479 -20.07 -21.80 -9.78
C LEU A 479 -21.49 -21.15 -9.81
N PRO A 480 -22.03 -20.80 -10.99
CA PRO A 480 -23.34 -20.14 -11.09
C PRO A 480 -24.53 -20.99 -10.59
N GLU A 481 -24.55 -22.31 -10.81
CA GLU A 481 -25.68 -23.16 -10.41
C GLU A 481 -25.81 -23.34 -8.88
N TYR A 482 -24.70 -23.38 -8.14
CA TYR A 482 -24.68 -23.39 -6.68
C TYR A 482 -25.41 -22.16 -6.12
N GLN A 483 -25.19 -21.01 -6.75
CA GLN A 483 -25.63 -19.70 -6.31
C GLN A 483 -27.10 -19.36 -6.62
N ALA A 484 -27.73 -20.01 -7.60
CA ALA A 484 -29.15 -19.85 -7.87
C ALA A 484 -30.04 -20.22 -6.67
N GLY A 485 -29.55 -21.08 -5.76
CA GLY A 485 -30.21 -21.43 -4.50
C GLY A 485 -30.14 -20.37 -3.40
N PHE A 486 -29.31 -19.34 -3.57
CA PHE A 486 -29.08 -18.26 -2.59
C PHE A 486 -29.93 -17.02 -2.89
N LEU A 487 -30.23 -16.78 -4.17
CA LEU A 487 -31.05 -15.64 -4.64
C LEU A 487 -32.53 -15.73 -4.21
N SER A 488 -32.96 -16.86 -3.66
CA SER A 488 -34.32 -17.13 -3.19
C SER A 488 -34.49 -17.08 -1.67
N VAL A 489 -33.43 -16.74 -0.93
CA VAL A 489 -33.48 -16.70 0.54
C VAL A 489 -33.95 -15.32 1.00
N GLU A 490 -35.08 -15.27 1.71
CA GLU A 490 -35.55 -14.07 2.39
C GLU A 490 -34.56 -13.71 3.51
N GLU A 491 -34.12 -12.45 3.56
CA GLU A 491 -33.37 -11.90 4.70
C GLU A 491 -34.26 -11.89 5.96
N GLU A 492 -34.20 -12.97 6.76
CA GLU A 492 -34.77 -12.98 8.10
C GLU A 492 -33.64 -12.83 9.15
N GLY A 493 -33.50 -11.63 9.75
CA GLY A 493 -32.81 -11.46 11.04
C GLY A 493 -31.84 -10.27 11.15
N LYS A 494 -32.09 -9.42 12.16
CA LYS A 494 -31.48 -8.10 12.41
C LYS A 494 -30.18 -8.09 13.21
N ASP A 495 -29.51 -6.94 13.07
CA ASP A 495 -28.23 -6.48 13.60
C ASP A 495 -27.95 -6.69 15.10
N PHE A 496 -26.68 -6.96 15.38
CA PHE A 496 -26.07 -6.85 16.70
C PHE A 496 -25.61 -5.41 16.91
N SER A 497 -26.23 -4.67 17.84
CA SER A 497 -25.67 -3.40 18.30
C SER A 497 -24.88 -3.61 19.59
N THR A 498 -23.56 -3.44 19.52
CA THR A 498 -22.71 -3.28 20.70
C THR A 498 -21.64 -2.24 20.47
N THR A 499 -21.42 -1.45 21.53
CA THR A 499 -20.33 -0.49 21.65
C THR A 499 -19.59 -0.85 22.92
N PRO A 500 -18.43 -1.51 22.80
CA PRO A 500 -17.41 -1.14 23.78
C PRO A 500 -16.10 -0.80 23.07
N SER A 501 -15.65 0.43 23.32
CA SER A 501 -14.24 0.78 23.19
C SER A 501 -13.51 0.14 24.38
N VAL A 502 -12.95 -1.06 24.19
CA VAL A 502 -12.32 -1.81 25.28
C VAL A 502 -10.82 -1.59 25.29
N ARG A 503 -10.29 -1.18 26.45
CA ARG A 503 -8.88 -1.09 26.74
C ARG A 503 -8.31 -2.47 27.10
N ASN A 504 -7.17 -2.85 26.55
CA ASN A 504 -6.50 -4.10 26.96
C ASN A 504 -5.98 -3.96 28.40
N GLY A 505 -6.30 -4.92 29.25
CA GLY A 505 -6.02 -4.88 30.69
C GLY A 505 -7.27 -4.82 31.55
N ASP A 506 -8.39 -4.35 30.99
CA ASP A 506 -9.65 -4.18 31.70
C ASP A 506 -10.59 -5.38 31.47
N SER A 507 -11.47 -5.63 32.43
CA SER A 507 -12.65 -6.47 32.21
C SER A 507 -13.70 -5.67 31.44
N PHE A 508 -14.47 -6.33 30.58
CA PHE A 508 -15.44 -5.67 29.70
C PHE A 508 -16.70 -6.51 29.50
N THR A 509 -17.75 -5.87 28.98
CA THR A 509 -19.03 -6.51 28.69
C THR A 509 -19.41 -6.26 27.25
N VAL A 510 -19.83 -7.32 26.55
CA VAL A 510 -20.46 -7.23 25.22
C VAL A 510 -21.94 -7.51 25.39
N VAL A 511 -22.82 -6.66 24.86
CA VAL A 511 -24.29 -6.78 25.08
C VAL A 511 -24.95 -7.51 23.91
N ILE A 512 -25.38 -8.74 24.12
CA ILE A 512 -26.08 -9.50 23.07
C ILE A 512 -27.53 -9.04 23.03
N THR A 513 -27.98 -8.54 21.89
CA THR A 513 -29.34 -8.01 21.70
C THR A 513 -30.11 -8.90 20.73
N THR A 514 -31.29 -9.35 21.15
CA THR A 514 -32.17 -10.22 20.34
C THR A 514 -33.50 -9.51 20.15
N GLN A 515 -33.88 -9.26 18.90
CA GLN A 515 -35.15 -8.63 18.52
C GLN A 515 -36.13 -9.68 18.00
N ASN A 516 -37.35 -9.68 18.54
CA ASN A 516 -38.47 -10.46 18.04
C ASN A 516 -39.36 -9.55 17.19
N ASP A 517 -39.32 -9.73 15.87
CA ASP A 517 -40.15 -8.98 14.91
C ASP A 517 -41.50 -9.64 14.61
N SER A 518 -41.79 -10.78 15.25
CA SER A 518 -43.07 -11.45 15.07
C SER A 518 -44.16 -10.81 15.94
N SER A 519 -45.42 -11.07 15.57
CA SER A 519 -46.59 -10.66 16.35
C SER A 519 -46.83 -11.52 17.59
N GLU A 520 -46.09 -12.60 17.77
CA GLU A 520 -46.24 -13.56 18.87
C GLU A 520 -45.03 -13.48 19.82
N LYS A 521 -45.24 -13.85 21.09
CA LYS A 521 -44.11 -14.03 22.02
C LYS A 521 -43.28 -15.25 21.61
N ALA A 522 -41.98 -15.19 21.84
CA ALA A 522 -41.06 -16.28 21.57
C ALA A 522 -40.18 -16.58 22.79
N THR A 523 -39.69 -17.81 22.86
CA THR A 523 -38.72 -18.25 23.86
C THR A 523 -37.45 -18.65 23.15
N VAL A 524 -36.31 -18.05 23.52
CA VAL A 524 -35.05 -18.28 22.82
C VAL A 524 -33.95 -18.84 23.73
N ASP A 525 -33.11 -19.70 23.17
CA ASP A 525 -31.83 -20.09 23.74
C ASP A 525 -30.71 -19.33 23.03
N ILE A 526 -29.83 -18.69 23.78
CA ILE A 526 -28.71 -17.90 23.25
C ILE A 526 -27.40 -18.57 23.68
N SER A 527 -26.56 -18.95 22.72
CA SER A 527 -25.19 -19.45 22.95
C SER A 527 -24.20 -18.48 22.35
N ALA A 528 -23.21 -18.02 23.13
CA ALA A 528 -22.21 -17.08 22.67
C ALA A 528 -20.80 -17.53 23.03
N VAL A 529 -19.87 -17.38 22.08
CA VAL A 529 -18.50 -17.89 22.15
C VAL A 529 -17.53 -16.80 21.69
N LEU A 530 -16.54 -16.50 22.52
CA LEU A 530 -15.50 -15.51 22.24
C LEU A 530 -14.15 -16.18 22.00
N HIS A 531 -13.51 -15.81 20.89
CA HIS A 531 -12.16 -16.22 20.53
C HIS A 531 -11.26 -15.01 20.28
N SER A 532 -9.95 -15.16 20.53
CA SER A 532 -8.96 -14.30 19.89
C SER A 532 -8.78 -14.74 18.44
N THR A 533 -8.63 -13.79 17.53
CA THR A 533 -8.48 -14.05 16.09
C THR A 533 -7.27 -13.31 15.53
N LEU A 534 -6.67 -13.84 14.48
CA LEU A 534 -5.83 -13.02 13.61
C LEU A 534 -6.71 -12.01 12.86
N TYR A 535 -6.11 -10.94 12.35
CA TYR A 535 -6.86 -9.96 11.56
C TYR A 535 -7.37 -10.52 10.22
N THR A 536 -6.82 -11.65 9.77
CA THR A 536 -7.29 -12.42 8.62
C THR A 536 -8.60 -13.17 8.90
N GLY A 537 -9.08 -13.12 10.14
CA GLY A 537 -10.28 -13.83 10.58
C GLY A 537 -10.02 -15.23 11.13
N GLU A 538 -8.79 -15.74 11.06
CA GLU A 538 -8.46 -17.08 11.57
C GLU A 538 -8.62 -17.15 13.11
N LYS A 539 -9.40 -18.12 13.58
CA LYS A 539 -9.63 -18.41 14.99
C LYS A 539 -8.36 -18.96 15.65
N ARG A 540 -7.97 -18.43 16.82
CA ARG A 540 -6.74 -18.85 17.52
C ARG A 540 -6.97 -19.44 18.91
N ARG A 541 -7.45 -18.65 19.88
CA ARG A 541 -7.55 -19.09 21.29
C ARG A 541 -8.95 -18.86 21.82
N PHE A 542 -9.50 -19.90 22.45
CA PHE A 542 -10.76 -19.81 23.17
C PHE A 542 -10.62 -18.89 24.40
N ILE A 543 -11.50 -17.90 24.49
CA ILE A 543 -11.56 -16.97 25.61
C ILE A 543 -12.64 -17.42 26.59
N LYS A 544 -13.90 -17.43 26.15
CA LYS A 544 -15.07 -17.66 27.01
C LYS A 544 -16.28 -18.12 26.21
N ARG A 545 -17.16 -18.88 26.87
CA ARG A 545 -18.51 -19.22 26.38
C ARG A 545 -19.53 -18.88 27.46
N GLN A 546 -20.69 -18.39 27.05
CA GLN A 546 -21.87 -18.21 27.92
C GLN A 546 -23.13 -18.68 27.21
N ARG A 547 -24.08 -19.21 27.99
CA ARG A 547 -25.37 -19.68 27.51
C ARG A 547 -26.48 -19.08 28.34
N PHE A 548 -27.55 -18.66 27.68
CA PHE A 548 -28.77 -18.16 28.29
C PHE A 548 -29.93 -19.01 27.78
N SER A 549 -30.55 -19.78 28.68
CA SER A 549 -31.62 -20.71 28.31
C SER A 549 -32.99 -20.16 28.63
N SER A 550 -33.97 -20.50 27.79
CA SER A 550 -35.38 -20.13 27.96
C SER A 550 -35.60 -18.64 28.23
N VAL A 551 -35.00 -17.79 27.40
CA VAL A 551 -35.16 -16.33 27.48
C VAL A 551 -36.48 -15.92 26.82
N PRO A 552 -37.46 -15.36 27.56
CA PRO A 552 -38.69 -14.86 26.95
C PRO A 552 -38.42 -13.55 26.21
N VAL A 553 -38.99 -13.42 25.01
CA VAL A 553 -38.95 -12.22 24.17
C VAL A 553 -40.37 -11.90 23.71
N GLU A 554 -40.92 -10.77 24.19
CA GLU A 554 -42.27 -10.34 23.82
C GLU A 554 -42.35 -10.00 22.32
N ALA A 555 -43.55 -10.04 21.76
CA ALA A 555 -43.81 -9.66 20.37
C ALA A 555 -43.35 -8.22 20.09
N ASN A 556 -42.74 -7.99 18.92
CA ASN A 556 -42.20 -6.68 18.50
C ASN A 556 -41.30 -6.01 19.55
N SER A 557 -40.54 -6.81 20.30
CA SER A 557 -39.70 -6.32 21.40
C SER A 557 -38.26 -6.81 21.30
N THR A 558 -37.41 -6.29 22.18
CA THR A 558 -35.99 -6.60 22.23
C THR A 558 -35.59 -7.03 23.63
N VAL A 559 -34.74 -8.05 23.74
CA VAL A 559 -34.10 -8.47 24.99
C VAL A 559 -32.58 -8.35 24.86
N SER A 560 -31.92 -7.99 25.95
CA SER A 560 -30.46 -7.91 26.01
C SER A 560 -29.88 -8.84 27.08
N ARG A 561 -28.69 -9.39 26.81
CA ARG A 561 -27.92 -10.24 27.73
C ARG A 561 -26.45 -9.83 27.76
N ASP A 562 -25.93 -9.66 28.97
CA ASP A 562 -24.55 -9.22 29.18
C ASP A 562 -23.57 -10.40 29.06
N PHE A 563 -22.71 -10.33 28.04
CA PHE A 563 -21.56 -11.21 27.89
C PHE A 563 -20.36 -10.63 28.63
N ASN A 564 -20.18 -11.01 29.89
CA ASN A 564 -19.15 -10.45 30.77
C ASN A 564 -17.81 -11.18 30.60
N VAL A 565 -16.73 -10.44 30.30
CA VAL A 565 -15.38 -10.96 30.07
C VAL A 565 -14.42 -10.33 31.07
N LEU A 566 -13.78 -11.17 31.88
CA LEU A 566 -12.77 -10.72 32.84
C LEU A 566 -11.39 -10.66 32.18
N PHE A 567 -10.50 -9.78 32.67
CA PHE A 567 -9.09 -9.79 32.23
C PHE A 567 -8.45 -11.18 32.33
N SER A 568 -8.77 -11.94 33.39
CA SER A 568 -8.28 -13.31 33.59
C SER A 568 -8.75 -14.28 32.50
N ASP A 569 -9.87 -14.01 31.82
CA ASP A 569 -10.40 -14.88 30.77
C ASP A 569 -9.52 -14.83 29.51
N TYR A 570 -8.91 -13.68 29.21
CA TYR A 570 -8.14 -13.43 27.99
C TYR A 570 -6.64 -13.15 28.18
N ASN A 571 -6.18 -12.92 29.41
CA ASN A 571 -4.77 -12.68 29.69
C ASN A 571 -3.88 -13.78 29.10
N GLY A 572 -2.89 -13.40 28.31
CA GLY A 572 -1.97 -14.34 27.64
C GLY A 572 -2.56 -15.11 26.46
N LYS A 573 -3.79 -14.81 26.03
CA LYS A 573 -4.46 -15.45 24.89
C LYS A 573 -4.62 -14.55 23.67
N LEU A 574 -4.31 -13.25 23.80
CA LEU A 574 -4.31 -12.31 22.68
C LEU A 574 -3.24 -12.68 21.66
N VAL A 575 -3.56 -12.45 20.39
CA VAL A 575 -2.66 -12.61 19.24
C VAL A 575 -2.47 -11.25 18.55
N ASP A 576 -1.80 -11.22 17.40
CA ASP A 576 -1.44 -9.96 16.72
C ASP A 576 -2.65 -9.04 16.49
N LEU A 577 -2.40 -7.74 16.65
CA LEU A 577 -3.42 -6.67 16.58
C LEU A 577 -4.54 -6.74 17.63
N ASN A 578 -4.43 -7.62 18.63
CA ASN A 578 -5.37 -7.78 19.75
C ASN A 578 -6.83 -7.96 19.29
N SER A 579 -7.03 -8.66 18.17
CA SER A 579 -8.34 -8.90 17.58
C SER A 579 -9.09 -10.03 18.29
N MET A 580 -10.40 -9.87 18.41
CA MET A 580 -11.33 -10.84 18.98
C MET A 580 -12.61 -10.93 18.13
N ARG A 581 -13.21 -12.12 18.10
CA ARG A 581 -14.51 -12.38 17.48
C ARG A 581 -15.44 -13.07 18.48
N LEU A 582 -16.59 -12.44 18.74
CA LEU A 582 -17.71 -13.04 19.47
C LEU A 582 -18.69 -13.60 18.44
N CYS A 583 -18.96 -14.89 18.46
CA CYS A 583 -20.05 -15.51 17.69
C CYS A 583 -21.22 -15.81 18.62
N ALA A 584 -22.43 -15.50 18.19
CA ALA A 584 -23.65 -15.78 18.95
C ALA A 584 -24.68 -16.48 18.08
N VAL A 585 -25.29 -17.54 18.62
CA VAL A 585 -26.37 -18.31 18.01
C VAL A 585 -27.60 -18.19 18.87
N VAL A 586 -28.73 -17.84 18.26
CA VAL A 586 -30.05 -17.75 18.87
C VAL A 586 -30.93 -18.83 18.28
N LYS A 587 -31.48 -19.71 19.13
CA LYS A 587 -32.44 -20.75 18.74
C LYS A 587 -33.81 -20.43 19.31
N VAL A 588 -34.82 -20.33 18.45
CA VAL A 588 -36.22 -20.18 18.85
C VAL A 588 -36.77 -21.55 19.25
N GLN A 589 -37.25 -21.71 20.49
CA GLN A 589 -37.68 -23.00 21.01
C GLN A 589 -38.94 -23.50 20.30
N GLU A 590 -39.87 -22.61 19.97
CA GLU A 590 -41.16 -22.94 19.38
C GLU A 590 -41.04 -23.47 17.94
N THR A 591 -40.11 -22.93 17.15
CA THR A 591 -39.95 -23.26 15.72
C THR A 591 -38.69 -24.05 15.41
N SER A 592 -37.76 -24.14 16.36
CA SER A 592 -36.38 -24.61 16.16
C SER A 592 -35.57 -23.83 15.12
N LYS A 593 -36.07 -22.68 14.63
CA LYS A 593 -35.30 -21.78 13.76
C LYS A 593 -34.08 -21.26 14.53
N MET A 594 -32.97 -21.09 13.82
CA MET A 594 -31.73 -20.57 14.38
C MET A 594 -31.23 -19.37 13.58
N PHE A 595 -30.53 -18.50 14.29
CA PHE A 595 -29.93 -17.29 13.75
C PHE A 595 -28.52 -17.15 14.32
N ALA A 596 -27.56 -16.74 13.50
CA ALA A 596 -26.18 -16.57 13.92
C ALA A 596 -25.65 -15.21 13.47
N ASP A 597 -24.79 -14.63 14.30
CA ASP A 597 -23.99 -13.48 13.92
C ASP A 597 -22.66 -13.47 14.67
N SER A 598 -21.74 -12.66 14.17
CA SER A 598 -20.44 -12.42 14.76
C SER A 598 -20.13 -10.93 14.90
N TYR A 599 -19.45 -10.59 15.99
CA TYR A 599 -18.96 -9.25 16.26
C TYR A 599 -17.45 -9.27 16.44
N GLU A 600 -16.76 -8.46 15.64
CA GLU A 600 -15.31 -8.35 15.63
C GLU A 600 -14.88 -7.00 16.21
N PHE A 601 -13.95 -7.06 17.15
CA PHE A 601 -13.40 -5.88 17.81
C PHE A 601 -11.95 -6.11 18.22
N ARG A 602 -11.26 -5.03 18.57
CA ARG A 602 -9.88 -5.08 19.07
C ARG A 602 -9.72 -4.30 20.35
N LEU A 603 -8.74 -4.71 21.14
CA LEU A 603 -8.32 -4.00 22.34
C LEU A 603 -7.16 -3.05 22.03
N ASP A 604 -7.17 -1.83 22.59
CA ASP A 604 -6.07 -0.88 22.45
C ASP A 604 -5.66 -0.19 23.75
N ASN A 605 -4.49 0.47 23.71
CA ASN A 605 -3.92 1.24 24.83
C ASN A 605 -3.14 2.45 24.29
N LYS A 606 -3.69 3.19 23.33
CA LYS A 606 -2.97 4.33 22.74
C LYS A 606 -2.60 5.39 23.78
N ASP A 607 -3.45 5.54 24.79
CA ASP A 607 -3.29 6.43 25.94
C ASP A 607 -2.12 6.04 26.88
N ALA A 608 -1.52 4.86 26.67
CA ALA A 608 -0.36 4.42 27.46
C ALA A 608 0.95 5.14 27.08
N ILE A 609 1.00 5.80 25.93
CA ILE A 609 2.20 6.47 25.40
C ILE A 609 1.94 7.98 25.35
N ASP A 610 2.76 8.75 26.04
CA ASP A 610 2.79 10.21 25.99
C ASP A 610 4.14 10.66 25.41
N ILE A 611 4.10 11.52 24.39
CA ILE A 611 5.27 12.00 23.65
C ILE A 611 5.41 13.50 23.93
N GLN A 612 6.53 13.89 24.51
CA GLN A 612 6.80 15.26 24.91
C GLN A 612 7.98 15.81 24.13
N VAL A 613 7.68 16.85 23.33
CA VAL A 613 8.61 17.63 22.53
C VAL A 613 7.95 18.96 22.18
N GLU A 614 8.73 19.97 21.82
CA GLU A 614 8.20 21.22 21.28
C GLU A 614 7.50 20.98 19.93
N ASP A 615 6.37 21.65 19.70
CA ASP A 615 5.63 21.56 18.42
C ASP A 615 6.37 22.22 17.26
N LYS A 616 7.37 23.07 17.54
CA LYS A 616 8.19 23.76 16.55
C LYS A 616 9.67 23.52 16.79
N LEU A 617 10.36 22.94 15.82
CA LEU A 617 11.78 22.61 15.92
C LEU A 617 12.57 23.33 14.83
N GLN A 618 13.82 23.66 15.09
CA GLN A 618 14.72 24.27 14.11
C GLN A 618 15.53 23.20 13.37
N ILE A 619 15.70 23.39 12.07
CA ILE A 619 16.53 22.51 11.24
C ILE A 619 17.98 22.49 11.74
N ASN A 620 18.61 21.32 11.70
CA ASN A 620 19.99 21.05 12.14
C ASN A 620 20.29 21.33 13.62
N LYS A 621 19.29 21.62 14.45
CA LYS A 621 19.45 21.75 15.90
C LYS A 621 19.08 20.43 16.61
N GLU A 622 19.82 20.10 17.66
CA GLU A 622 19.54 18.90 18.45
C GLU A 622 18.40 19.15 19.45
N TYR A 623 17.50 18.17 19.55
CA TYR A 623 16.39 18.15 20.49
C TYR A 623 16.31 16.78 21.18
N ASN A 624 15.71 16.73 22.37
CA ASN A 624 15.44 15.48 23.07
C ASN A 624 13.93 15.25 23.15
N VAL A 625 13.44 14.21 22.50
CA VAL A 625 12.05 13.75 22.62
C VAL A 625 11.94 12.88 23.86
N THR A 626 11.01 13.20 24.75
CA THR A 626 10.73 12.40 25.94
C THR A 626 9.50 11.54 25.71
N VAL A 627 9.64 10.23 25.86
CA VAL A 627 8.54 9.26 25.75
C VAL A 627 8.22 8.73 27.14
N ASN A 628 7.04 9.06 27.65
CA ASN A 628 6.50 8.53 28.90
C ASN A 628 5.58 7.35 28.57
N PHE A 629 5.93 6.17 29.08
CA PHE A 629 5.14 4.96 28.90
C PHE A 629 4.57 4.47 30.23
N SER A 630 3.26 4.27 30.26
CA SER A 630 2.52 3.74 31.41
C SER A 630 2.07 2.32 31.15
N ASN A 631 2.39 1.37 32.03
CA ASN A 631 1.96 -0.02 31.87
C ASN A 631 0.42 -0.10 31.89
N PRO A 632 -0.23 -0.49 30.78
CA PRO A 632 -1.68 -0.52 30.73
C PRO A 632 -2.29 -1.79 31.32
N LEU A 633 -1.49 -2.81 31.62
CA LEU A 633 -1.97 -4.11 32.08
C LEU A 633 -1.96 -4.20 33.62
N PRO A 634 -2.87 -4.99 34.23
CA PRO A 634 -2.85 -5.30 35.65
C PRO A 634 -1.74 -6.33 36.02
N THR A 635 -0.82 -6.61 35.10
CA THR A 635 0.30 -7.53 35.29
C THR A 635 1.62 -6.83 35.01
N ARG A 636 2.74 -7.43 35.43
CA ARG A 636 4.08 -6.88 35.18
C ARG A 636 4.45 -7.00 33.69
N LEU A 637 5.01 -5.93 33.12
CA LEU A 637 5.64 -5.96 31.80
C LEU A 637 7.13 -6.28 31.92
N THR A 638 7.61 -7.10 31.01
CA THR A 638 9.02 -7.53 30.94
C THR A 638 9.58 -7.34 29.55
N GLY A 639 10.85 -6.94 29.46
CA GLY A 639 11.54 -6.76 28.18
C GLY A 639 10.96 -5.63 27.34
N VAL A 640 10.61 -4.51 27.97
CA VAL A 640 10.05 -3.34 27.29
C VAL A 640 11.10 -2.74 26.35
N VAL A 641 10.69 -2.51 25.11
CA VAL A 641 11.48 -1.86 24.05
C VAL A 641 10.65 -0.71 23.49
N VAL A 642 11.29 0.44 23.33
CA VAL A 642 10.69 1.63 22.72
C VAL A 642 11.49 1.98 21.47
N THR A 643 10.80 2.14 20.35
CA THR A 643 11.37 2.56 19.07
C THR A 643 10.77 3.91 18.69
N LEU A 644 11.63 4.86 18.30
CA LEU A 644 11.22 6.18 17.80
C LEU A 644 11.78 6.39 16.40
N GLU A 645 10.96 6.89 15.48
CA GLU A 645 11.41 7.30 14.15
C GLU A 645 10.59 8.47 13.61
N GLY A 646 11.09 9.13 12.56
CA GLY A 646 10.31 10.10 11.80
C GLY A 646 11.07 10.53 10.54
N PRO A 647 10.44 10.49 9.34
CA PRO A 647 11.12 10.87 8.10
C PRO A 647 11.65 12.31 8.18
N GLY A 648 12.91 12.50 7.78
CA GLY A 648 13.60 13.78 7.91
C GLY A 648 13.91 14.25 9.34
N LEU A 649 13.63 13.46 10.39
CA LEU A 649 13.92 13.79 11.79
C LEU A 649 15.08 12.96 12.37
N SER A 650 15.02 11.64 12.20
CA SER A 650 16.09 10.71 12.60
C SER A 650 15.90 9.36 11.91
N GLU A 651 16.99 8.59 11.80
CA GLU A 651 16.90 7.13 11.63
C GLU A 651 16.17 6.50 12.83
N PRO A 652 15.64 5.26 12.71
CA PRO A 652 14.99 4.58 13.82
C PRO A 652 15.92 4.40 15.03
N LEU A 653 15.49 4.93 16.19
CA LEU A 653 16.20 4.85 17.45
C LEU A 653 15.49 3.87 18.39
N THR A 654 16.19 2.83 18.84
CA THR A 654 15.62 1.81 19.74
C THR A 654 16.26 1.86 21.13
N ARG A 655 15.44 1.82 22.19
CA ARG A 655 15.89 1.69 23.58
C ARG A 655 15.20 0.54 24.29
N LYS A 656 15.98 -0.30 24.95
CA LYS A 656 15.50 -1.39 25.79
C LYS A 656 15.55 -1.01 27.26
N LEU A 657 14.47 -1.26 27.99
CA LEU A 657 14.42 -1.08 29.43
C LEU A 657 15.01 -2.31 30.14
N ASN A 658 16.01 -2.08 30.98
CA ASN A 658 16.70 -3.14 31.75
C ASN A 658 15.98 -3.57 33.03
N ARG A 659 14.77 -3.04 33.28
CA ARG A 659 13.92 -3.40 34.41
C ARG A 659 12.50 -3.73 33.95
N ASN A 660 11.77 -4.43 34.80
CA ASN A 660 10.35 -4.68 34.59
C ASN A 660 9.52 -3.45 35.01
N ILE A 661 8.33 -3.31 34.43
CA ILE A 661 7.35 -2.30 34.86
C ILE A 661 6.21 -3.04 35.56
N VAL A 662 5.96 -2.71 36.83
CA VAL A 662 4.86 -3.28 37.61
C VAL A 662 3.50 -2.79 37.09
N ALA A 663 2.40 -3.43 37.51
CA ALA A 663 1.05 -2.97 37.17
C ALA A 663 0.85 -1.49 37.52
N GLY A 664 0.35 -0.68 36.58
CA GLY A 664 0.18 0.77 36.74
C GLY A 664 1.48 1.59 36.86
N GLY A 665 2.66 0.95 36.79
CA GLY A 665 3.94 1.65 36.83
C GLY A 665 4.28 2.36 35.51
N THR A 666 5.25 3.27 35.57
CA THR A 666 5.69 4.05 34.40
C THR A 666 7.20 3.90 34.12
N ALA A 667 7.58 4.26 32.90
CA ALA A 667 8.96 4.41 32.47
C ALA A 667 9.08 5.62 31.53
N GLN A 668 10.20 6.32 31.62
CA GLN A 668 10.52 7.45 30.77
C GLN A 668 11.75 7.11 29.92
N PHE A 669 11.69 7.49 28.65
CA PHE A 669 12.77 7.35 27.68
C PHE A 669 13.05 8.72 27.07
N SER A 670 14.29 8.98 26.71
CA SER A 670 14.69 10.23 26.05
C SER A 670 15.44 9.89 24.77
N PHE A 671 15.10 10.51 23.65
CA PHE A 671 15.70 10.22 22.34
C PHE A 671 16.24 11.50 21.72
N PRO A 672 17.54 11.57 21.40
CA PRO A 672 18.09 12.72 20.68
C PRO A 672 17.64 12.66 19.21
N ILE A 673 17.13 13.76 18.69
CA ILE A 673 16.79 13.93 17.28
C ILE A 673 17.44 15.20 16.74
N GLN A 674 17.70 15.23 15.43
CA GLN A 674 18.22 16.41 14.74
C GLN A 674 17.50 16.57 13.39
N PRO A 675 16.47 17.42 13.30
CA PRO A 675 15.70 17.59 12.06
C PRO A 675 16.59 17.98 10.88
N LYS A 676 16.40 17.30 9.75
CA LYS A 676 17.14 17.50 8.49
C LYS A 676 16.30 18.04 7.34
N LYS A 677 14.97 18.02 7.49
CA LYS A 677 14.02 18.48 6.47
C LYS A 677 13.01 19.45 7.09
N LEU A 678 12.70 20.53 6.36
CA LEU A 678 11.71 21.54 6.75
C LEU A 678 10.27 21.02 6.62
N GLY A 679 9.33 21.75 7.24
CA GLY A 679 7.89 21.52 7.11
C GLY A 679 7.29 20.64 8.19
N LYS A 680 6.02 20.25 8.02
CA LYS A 680 5.32 19.37 8.96
C LYS A 680 5.90 17.96 8.90
N LYS A 681 6.29 17.42 10.05
CA LYS A 681 6.81 16.07 10.23
C LYS A 681 6.10 15.38 11.40
N SER A 682 6.27 14.07 11.51
CA SER A 682 5.67 13.29 12.59
C SER A 682 6.72 12.39 13.24
N ILE A 683 6.73 12.42 14.57
CA ILE A 683 7.48 11.51 15.42
C ILE A 683 6.59 10.31 15.69
N LEU A 684 7.02 9.13 15.28
CA LEU A 684 6.32 7.87 15.45
C LEU A 684 6.97 7.10 16.60
N VAL A 685 6.16 6.62 17.54
CA VAL A 685 6.62 5.83 18.68
C VAL A 685 5.93 4.47 18.66
N ASP A 686 6.75 3.45 18.87
CA ASP A 686 6.34 2.06 19.04
C ASP A 686 6.85 1.54 20.39
N VAL A 687 5.99 0.86 21.14
CA VAL A 687 6.34 0.20 22.38
C VAL A 687 5.93 -1.27 22.33
N ASP A 688 6.92 -2.14 22.54
CA ASP A 688 6.75 -3.58 22.63
C ASP A 688 7.21 -4.10 23.99
N ALA A 689 6.50 -5.10 24.51
CA ALA A 689 6.87 -5.90 25.66
C ALA A 689 6.49 -7.36 25.40
N LYS A 690 6.92 -8.30 26.27
CA LYS A 690 6.52 -9.70 26.11
C LYS A 690 5.01 -9.94 26.24
N GLN A 691 4.33 -9.09 27.02
CA GLN A 691 2.90 -9.22 27.35
C GLN A 691 1.99 -8.37 26.46
N VAL A 692 2.52 -7.33 25.82
CA VAL A 692 1.75 -6.41 24.96
C VAL A 692 2.67 -5.92 23.84
N LYS A 693 2.17 -5.90 22.60
CA LYS A 693 2.92 -5.52 21.40
C LYS A 693 2.11 -4.52 20.57
N ASP A 694 2.76 -3.87 19.60
CA ASP A 694 2.13 -2.91 18.66
C ASP A 694 1.44 -1.73 19.38
N LEU A 695 2.00 -1.24 20.49
CA LEU A 695 1.51 0.01 21.09
C LEU A 695 2.11 1.19 20.32
N LYS A 696 1.25 1.89 19.57
CA LYS A 696 1.66 2.99 18.69
C LYS A 696 1.06 4.31 19.15
N ASN A 697 1.87 5.36 19.14
CA ASN A 697 1.40 6.74 19.19
C ASN A 697 2.29 7.65 18.34
N PHE A 698 1.87 8.89 18.09
CA PHE A 698 2.66 9.85 17.31
C PHE A 698 2.49 11.27 17.86
N HIS A 699 3.44 12.14 17.53
CA HIS A 699 3.38 13.58 17.78
C HIS A 699 3.74 14.34 16.50
N GLU A 700 3.00 15.40 16.20
CA GLU A 700 3.29 16.26 15.05
C GLU A 700 4.22 17.40 15.43
N VAL A 701 5.16 17.72 14.54
CA VAL A 701 6.09 18.83 14.73
C VAL A 701 6.22 19.63 13.42
N GLU A 702 6.40 20.93 13.53
CA GLU A 702 6.71 21.83 12.41
C GLU A 702 8.20 22.17 12.45
N ILE A 703 8.94 21.82 11.40
CA ILE A 703 10.38 22.12 11.28
C ILE A 703 10.57 23.44 10.53
N VAL A 704 11.17 24.41 11.22
CA VAL A 704 11.43 25.78 10.76
C VAL A 704 12.93 26.06 10.65
N ASN A 705 13.30 27.21 10.08
CA ASN A 705 14.69 27.65 9.96
C ASN A 705 15.34 28.09 11.29
#